data_AF-A0A560CIR9-F1
#
_entry.id   AF-A0A560CIR9-F1
#
_cell.length_a   1.000
_cell.length_b   1.000
_cell.length_c   1.000
_cell.angle_alpha   90.00
_cell.angle_beta   90.00
_cell.angle_gamma   90.00
#
_symmetry.space_group_name_H-M   'P 1'
#
loop_
_entity.id
_entity.type
_entity.pdbx_description
1 polymer ?
#
loop_
_entity_poly.entity_id
_entity_poly.type
_entity_poly.pdbx_seq_one_letter_code
_entity_poly.pdbx_strand_id
1 'polypeptide(L)'
;MKTRRKHSLTEQPLLTTWCSAWTSAFPFWGPFIEAAGEAAGNGASARPTGTKPVDETAAGKGADGWQTPAFPNPFNLPNPFQDAFDYGVDAMQRWVLFLDVLRRRGDQFMEHADKGKPPVLTFPYEVVIEGRKLKRPCNYMLLRILPDPAIGTDPAKRPFVIVDPRAGHGPGIGGFKPDSQIGTVLRAGHPCYFIGFHPEPEPGQTLADVGEAEAFFIEHVGKLHDGAGGKPCVIGNCQAGWAVMALSAVRPDLMGPIIIAGSPLSYWAGVTGRNPMRYLGGLYGGSWLAALASDLGNGRFDGAHLVGNFEKLDPANTYWKKAYNLYAHIDTEADRYLDFEKWWSGFFLMNGEEIEAITDELFVGNKMTSGGIVRNGRRLDLRNIRSPILVFASFGDNITPPQQALGWILDLYSDIEDIRAHEQTIVYNLHHDIGHLGIFVSGRVARKETSEFVENIDFIDLLPPGLYEMILQPKDPNVPGADLVAGGYVTRFEPRTLDDIRGLGGNSPEDDRCFAAVARISDINKGLYATFARPSIQAAVNEPFAEWLRMTNPARSQYYLFSHLNPFMAPVGAMADWVREHRRPVSPDNPYLGAQSRVSDEIAQGLDRWRDARDSAVERLFLGLYNAPLLQALVGLAAPGEGARPPHVRDEAFEALVEKRMAEIMARVEEGGVREALFRVLIHARRGEGALDERAFQMLRKIRDEHPGTQHLSVDAVRAVFREQVFLMLMDEAAAMSALPKLLSGEKERKEVMALAERVLEASGPLTPDQRARLRQVDALLHNKEERIEAEREPPLRVLAGAGGSSLVKAATDIRRTDAQHRVTGTAKAK
;
A
#
# COMPACT_ATOMS: atom_id res chain seq x y z
N MET A 1 -72.98 -17.53 -3.07
CA MET A 1 -73.68 -17.62 -1.76
C MET A 1 -72.63 -17.69 -0.67
N LYS A 2 -72.42 -16.60 0.09
CA LYS A 2 -72.70 -16.47 1.55
C LYS A 2 -71.95 -17.54 2.38
N THR A 3 -71.02 -17.23 3.30
CA THR A 3 -71.08 -16.19 4.35
C THR A 3 -69.69 -15.96 4.98
N ARG A 4 -69.25 -14.69 5.07
CA ARG A 4 -68.18 -14.21 5.96
C ARG A 4 -68.69 -14.12 7.40
N ARG A 5 -67.96 -14.66 8.38
CA ARG A 5 -68.00 -14.19 9.78
C ARG A 5 -66.75 -13.37 10.06
N LYS A 6 -66.94 -12.09 10.39
CA LYS A 6 -65.93 -11.22 10.98
C LYS A 6 -65.83 -11.56 12.47
N HIS A 7 -64.64 -11.89 12.96
CA HIS A 7 -64.28 -11.65 14.35
C HIS A 7 -63.25 -10.52 14.36
N SER A 8 -63.62 -9.39 14.96
CA SER A 8 -62.69 -8.33 15.35
C SER A 8 -61.96 -8.79 16.61
N LEU A 9 -60.68 -9.14 16.47
CA LEU A 9 -59.74 -9.13 17.59
C LEU A 9 -59.03 -7.77 17.52
N THR A 10 -59.23 -6.97 18.55
CA THR A 10 -58.56 -5.70 18.80
C THR A 10 -57.05 -5.96 18.94
N GLU A 11 -56.22 -5.23 18.18
CA GLU A 11 -54.75 -5.37 18.09
C GLU A 11 -53.98 -4.81 19.30
N GLN A 12 -54.66 -4.40 20.38
CA GLN A 12 -54.01 -3.79 21.55
C GLN A 12 -53.27 -4.74 22.51
N PRO A 13 -53.63 -6.04 22.71
CA PRO A 13 -52.99 -6.86 23.74
C PRO A 13 -51.62 -7.43 23.32
N LEU A 14 -51.26 -7.39 22.03
CA LEU A 14 -49.98 -7.91 21.50
C LEU A 14 -48.81 -6.92 21.68
N LEU A 15 -49.06 -5.62 21.57
CA LEU A 15 -48.07 -4.55 21.76
C LEU A 15 -47.64 -4.42 23.24
N THR A 16 -48.58 -4.60 24.17
CA THR A 16 -48.30 -4.52 25.62
C THR A 16 -47.52 -5.74 26.12
N THR A 17 -47.81 -6.94 25.59
CA THR A 17 -46.99 -8.13 25.86
C THR A 17 -45.60 -8.01 25.21
N TRP A 18 -45.48 -7.39 24.04
CA TRP A 18 -44.21 -7.10 23.37
C TRP A 18 -43.30 -6.13 24.14
N CYS A 19 -43.84 -5.01 24.64
CA CYS A 19 -43.07 -4.05 25.45
C CYS A 19 -42.54 -4.67 26.74
N SER A 20 -43.28 -5.61 27.34
CA SER A 20 -42.88 -6.31 28.57
C SER A 20 -41.73 -7.31 28.38
N ALA A 21 -41.63 -7.92 27.19
CA ALA A 21 -40.56 -8.87 26.85
C ALA A 21 -39.24 -8.16 26.48
N TRP A 22 -39.32 -6.95 25.91
CA TRP A 22 -38.15 -6.14 25.57
C TRP A 22 -37.53 -5.42 26.77
N THR A 23 -38.36 -4.97 27.72
CA THR A 23 -37.90 -4.36 28.98
C THR A 23 -37.15 -5.34 29.87
N SER A 24 -37.49 -6.63 29.80
CA SER A 24 -36.81 -7.71 30.54
C SER A 24 -35.51 -8.19 29.88
N ALA A 25 -35.37 -8.03 28.55
CA ALA A 25 -34.13 -8.34 27.82
C ALA A 25 -33.10 -7.19 27.83
N PHE A 26 -33.55 -5.94 27.97
CA PHE A 26 -32.69 -4.73 27.88
C PHE A 26 -33.07 -3.68 28.95
N PRO A 27 -32.67 -3.88 30.23
CA PRO A 27 -33.14 -3.09 31.37
C PRO A 27 -32.74 -1.60 31.34
N PHE A 28 -31.76 -1.22 30.51
CA PHE A 28 -31.33 0.16 30.33
C PHE A 28 -32.40 1.06 29.69
N TRP A 29 -33.38 0.48 28.98
CA TRP A 29 -34.37 1.22 28.18
C TRP A 29 -35.79 1.28 28.78
N GLY A 30 -35.99 0.72 29.98
CA GLY A 30 -37.29 0.64 30.67
C GLY A 30 -38.10 1.95 30.73
N PRO A 31 -37.50 3.08 31.11
CA PRO A 31 -38.23 4.35 31.26
C PRO A 31 -38.78 4.92 29.93
N PHE A 32 -38.20 4.55 28.79
CA PHE A 32 -38.58 5.10 27.47
C PHE A 32 -39.69 4.29 26.78
N ILE A 33 -39.82 3.01 27.11
CA ILE A 33 -40.83 2.09 26.54
C ILE A 33 -42.18 2.26 27.25
N GLU A 34 -42.19 2.52 28.55
CA GLU A 34 -43.42 2.77 29.33
C GLU A 34 -44.11 4.09 28.90
N ALA A 35 -43.34 5.14 28.63
CA ALA A 35 -43.85 6.43 28.17
C ALA A 35 -44.57 6.36 26.80
N ALA A 36 -44.14 5.46 25.92
CA ALA A 36 -44.78 5.24 24.61
C ALA A 36 -46.09 4.44 24.71
N GLY A 37 -46.23 3.58 25.73
CA GLY A 37 -47.44 2.80 26.00
C GLY A 37 -48.61 3.65 26.53
N GLU A 38 -48.32 4.62 27.40
CA GLU A 38 -49.34 5.53 27.97
C GLU A 38 -49.90 6.52 26.93
N ALA A 39 -49.07 6.97 25.98
CA ALA A 39 -49.50 7.89 24.92
C ALA A 39 -50.49 7.26 23.92
N ALA A 40 -50.40 5.94 23.68
CA ALA A 40 -51.27 5.22 22.75
C ALA A 40 -52.69 4.95 23.31
N GLY A 41 -52.90 5.07 24.62
CA GLY A 41 -54.18 4.81 25.28
C GLY A 41 -55.21 5.95 25.20
N ASN A 42 -54.76 7.19 24.97
CA ASN A 42 -55.60 8.39 25.15
C ASN A 42 -56.17 9.01 23.86
N GLY A 43 -55.94 8.41 22.69
CA GLY A 43 -56.36 8.95 21.40
C GLY A 43 -57.69 8.40 20.86
N ALA A 44 -58.82 8.60 21.54
CA ALA A 44 -60.13 8.20 21.01
C ALA A 44 -61.28 9.17 21.36
N SER A 45 -61.44 10.26 20.60
CA SER A 45 -62.77 10.79 20.20
C SER A 45 -62.65 12.01 19.28
N ALA A 46 -63.18 11.91 18.05
CA ALA A 46 -63.98 12.94 17.36
C ALA A 46 -64.00 12.68 15.84
N ARG A 47 -65.19 12.44 15.27
CA ARG A 47 -65.47 12.59 13.83
C ARG A 47 -65.98 14.02 13.59
N PRO A 48 -65.78 14.59 12.39
CA PRO A 48 -66.96 14.81 11.55
C PRO A 48 -66.77 14.57 10.04
N THR A 49 -67.91 14.65 9.38
CA THR A 49 -68.37 14.19 8.06
C THR A 49 -68.16 15.15 6.88
N GLY A 50 -67.95 14.58 5.68
CA GLY A 50 -68.50 14.99 4.36
C GLY A 50 -68.03 16.33 3.75
N THR A 51 -67.57 16.41 2.50
CA THR A 51 -68.31 16.24 1.23
C THR A 51 -67.35 16.07 0.02
N LYS A 52 -67.89 15.66 -1.13
CA LYS A 52 -67.21 15.27 -2.39
C LYS A 52 -67.14 16.43 -3.43
N PRO A 53 -66.48 16.25 -4.61
CA PRO A 53 -65.63 17.25 -5.28
C PRO A 53 -66.25 17.89 -6.54
N VAL A 54 -65.56 18.87 -7.14
CA VAL A 54 -65.78 19.34 -8.51
C VAL A 54 -64.43 19.67 -9.18
N ASP A 55 -64.20 19.09 -10.36
CA ASP A 55 -63.15 19.41 -11.34
C ASP A 55 -63.46 20.73 -12.07
N GLU A 56 -62.45 21.53 -12.38
CA GLU A 56 -62.50 22.37 -13.58
C GLU A 56 -61.11 22.68 -14.15
N THR A 57 -61.06 22.63 -15.48
CA THR A 57 -59.90 22.61 -16.37
C THR A 57 -59.46 23.99 -16.85
N ALA A 58 -58.16 24.06 -17.18
CA ALA A 58 -57.55 24.75 -18.34
C ALA A 58 -57.09 26.22 -18.28
N ALA A 59 -55.83 26.36 -18.76
CA ALA A 59 -55.24 27.42 -19.60
C ALA A 59 -54.58 28.65 -18.95
N GLY A 60 -53.33 28.91 -19.38
CA GLY A 60 -52.81 30.28 -19.48
C GLY A 60 -51.32 30.48 -19.20
N LYS A 61 -50.56 30.78 -20.25
CA LYS A 61 -49.11 31.03 -20.29
C LYS A 61 -48.65 32.31 -19.55
N GLY A 62 -47.47 32.21 -18.90
CA GLY A 62 -46.31 33.11 -19.06
C GLY A 62 -46.33 34.50 -18.39
N ALA A 63 -45.41 34.71 -17.44
CA ALA A 63 -44.53 35.90 -17.35
C ALA A 63 -43.64 35.80 -16.09
N ASP A 64 -42.36 36.12 -16.26
CA ASP A 64 -41.33 36.19 -15.23
C ASP A 64 -41.69 37.16 -14.09
N GLY A 65 -41.43 36.75 -12.85
CA GLY A 65 -41.59 37.60 -11.67
C GLY A 65 -40.94 37.00 -10.43
N TRP A 66 -39.71 37.43 -10.13
CA TRP A 66 -39.06 37.44 -8.82
C TRP A 66 -39.28 36.22 -7.90
N GLN A 67 -38.28 35.34 -7.85
CA GLN A 67 -38.14 34.40 -6.72
C GLN A 67 -38.02 35.21 -5.42
N THR A 68 -39.09 35.20 -4.63
CA THR A 68 -39.04 35.67 -3.24
C THR A 68 -38.17 34.71 -2.45
N PRO A 69 -37.20 35.17 -1.64
CA PRO A 69 -36.52 34.30 -0.71
C PRO A 69 -37.57 33.74 0.24
N ALA A 70 -37.65 32.42 0.34
CA ALA A 70 -38.52 31.77 1.33
C ALA A 70 -38.05 32.20 2.72
N PHE A 71 -38.75 33.15 3.34
CA PHE A 71 -38.54 33.46 4.74
C PHE A 71 -38.93 32.24 5.57
N PRO A 72 -38.07 31.75 6.48
CA PRO A 72 -38.46 30.69 7.40
C PRO A 72 -39.68 31.17 8.19
N ASN A 73 -40.73 30.36 8.20
CA ASN A 73 -41.98 30.66 8.89
C ASN A 73 -41.69 30.85 10.40
N PRO A 74 -41.86 32.05 10.98
CA PRO A 74 -41.46 32.35 12.35
C PRO A 74 -42.38 31.73 13.42
N PHE A 75 -43.35 30.90 13.02
CA PHE A 75 -44.33 30.26 13.89
C PHE A 75 -44.25 28.73 13.92
N ASN A 76 -43.19 28.11 13.36
CA ASN A 76 -42.93 26.69 13.60
C ASN A 76 -42.29 26.55 14.99
N LEU A 77 -43.10 26.68 16.04
CA LEU A 77 -42.67 26.44 17.42
C LEU A 77 -42.16 24.99 17.50
N PRO A 78 -40.92 24.74 17.96
CA PRO A 78 -40.43 23.39 18.12
C PRO A 78 -41.39 22.63 19.05
N ASN A 79 -41.97 21.54 18.55
CA ASN A 79 -42.78 20.63 19.34
C ASN A 79 -41.90 19.45 19.74
N PRO A 80 -41.22 19.53 20.90
CA PRO A 80 -40.24 18.53 21.30
C PRO A 80 -40.84 17.12 21.44
N PHE A 81 -42.16 17.00 21.63
CA PHE A 81 -42.84 15.71 21.67
C PHE A 81 -43.03 15.11 20.27
N GLN A 82 -43.41 15.94 19.29
CA GLN A 82 -43.52 15.48 17.90
C GLN A 82 -42.14 15.13 17.33
N ASP A 83 -41.14 15.97 17.59
CA ASP A 83 -39.75 15.70 17.20
C ASP A 83 -39.22 14.40 17.83
N ALA A 84 -39.56 14.14 19.10
CA ALA A 84 -39.18 12.90 19.79
C ALA A 84 -39.87 11.68 19.18
N PHE A 85 -41.16 11.79 18.88
CA PHE A 85 -41.94 10.71 18.28
C PHE A 85 -41.43 10.37 16.88
N ASP A 86 -41.23 11.38 16.02
CA ASP A 86 -40.74 11.20 14.66
C ASP A 86 -39.33 10.59 14.66
N TYR A 87 -38.45 11.03 15.57
CA TYR A 87 -37.16 10.39 15.80
C TYR A 87 -37.29 8.95 16.30
N GLY A 88 -38.20 8.66 17.23
CA GLY A 88 -38.42 7.32 17.77
C GLY A 88 -38.87 6.32 16.71
N VAL A 89 -39.79 6.74 15.83
CA VAL A 89 -40.23 5.93 14.67
C VAL A 89 -39.06 5.67 13.73
N ASP A 90 -38.31 6.70 13.35
CA ASP A 90 -37.13 6.57 12.49
C ASP A 90 -36.07 5.64 13.11
N ALA A 91 -35.71 5.84 14.37
CA ALA A 91 -34.72 5.05 15.08
C ALA A 91 -35.12 3.57 15.15
N MET A 92 -36.39 3.26 15.46
CA MET A 92 -36.90 1.89 15.47
C MET A 92 -36.80 1.25 14.08
N GLN A 93 -37.17 1.97 13.03
CA GLN A 93 -37.04 1.50 11.65
C GLN A 93 -35.58 1.24 11.27
N ARG A 94 -34.66 2.16 11.60
CA ARG A 94 -33.22 1.97 11.35
C ARG A 94 -32.66 0.77 12.10
N TRP A 95 -33.13 0.49 13.31
CA TRP A 95 -32.73 -0.70 14.07
C TRP A 95 -33.18 -2.00 13.40
N VAL A 96 -34.44 -2.09 12.93
CA VAL A 96 -34.92 -3.27 12.21
C VAL A 96 -34.09 -3.52 10.96
N LEU A 97 -33.82 -2.48 10.17
CA LEU A 97 -33.00 -2.57 8.97
C LEU A 97 -31.54 -2.94 9.30
N PHE A 98 -30.97 -2.37 10.36
CA PHE A 98 -29.63 -2.70 10.85
C PHE A 98 -29.52 -4.18 11.26
N LEU A 99 -30.50 -4.70 12.00
CA LEU A 99 -30.57 -6.12 12.35
C LEU A 99 -30.68 -7.02 11.11
N ASP A 100 -31.44 -6.61 10.09
CA ASP A 100 -31.53 -7.35 8.83
C ASP A 100 -30.19 -7.36 8.07
N VAL A 101 -29.45 -6.24 8.07
CA VAL A 101 -28.10 -6.22 7.50
C VAL A 101 -27.15 -7.15 8.27
N LEU A 102 -27.17 -7.15 9.60
CA LEU A 102 -26.36 -8.08 10.40
C LEU A 102 -26.75 -9.54 10.14
N ARG A 103 -28.05 -9.83 9.98
CA ARG A 103 -28.56 -11.17 9.61
C ARG A 103 -28.06 -11.60 8.24
N ARG A 104 -28.21 -10.74 7.22
CA ARG A 104 -27.71 -10.97 5.85
C ARG A 104 -26.20 -11.21 5.84
N ARG A 105 -25.46 -10.47 6.66
CA ARG A 105 -24.00 -10.65 6.85
C ARG A 105 -23.67 -12.05 7.38
N GLY A 106 -24.37 -12.52 8.41
CA GLY A 106 -24.18 -13.87 8.94
C GLY A 106 -24.55 -14.95 7.93
N ASP A 107 -25.67 -14.78 7.23
CA ASP A 107 -26.11 -15.70 6.17
C ASP A 107 -25.10 -15.78 5.02
N GLN A 108 -24.54 -14.65 4.62
CA GLN A 108 -23.47 -14.55 3.63
C GLN A 108 -22.18 -15.25 4.07
N PHE A 109 -21.79 -15.13 5.34
CA PHE A 109 -20.66 -15.86 5.89
C PHE A 109 -20.86 -17.38 5.79
N MET A 110 -22.08 -17.87 6.07
CA MET A 110 -22.42 -19.29 5.93
C MET A 110 -22.42 -19.74 4.47
N GLU A 111 -23.07 -18.98 3.58
CA GLU A 111 -23.11 -19.29 2.15
C GLU A 111 -21.68 -19.36 1.55
N HIS A 112 -20.81 -18.46 1.98
CA HIS A 112 -19.40 -18.46 1.57
C HIS A 112 -18.66 -19.70 2.09
N ALA A 113 -18.90 -20.11 3.35
CA ALA A 113 -18.36 -21.33 3.92
C ALA A 113 -18.83 -22.59 3.17
N ASP A 114 -20.13 -22.68 2.85
CA ASP A 114 -20.73 -23.81 2.13
C ASP A 114 -20.16 -23.96 0.70
N LYS A 115 -19.78 -22.85 0.07
CA LYS A 115 -19.10 -22.81 -1.23
C LYS A 115 -17.61 -23.15 -1.16
N GLY A 116 -17.08 -23.49 0.02
CA GLY A 116 -15.66 -23.79 0.23
C GLY A 116 -14.76 -22.56 0.34
N LYS A 117 -15.34 -21.38 0.62
CA LYS A 117 -14.65 -20.07 0.75
C LYS A 117 -13.74 -19.72 -0.45
N PRO A 118 -14.30 -19.61 -1.67
CA PRO A 118 -13.51 -19.25 -2.85
C PRO A 118 -12.93 -17.83 -2.73
N PRO A 119 -11.87 -17.48 -3.49
CA PRO A 119 -11.34 -16.12 -3.52
C PRO A 119 -12.42 -15.06 -3.80
N VAL A 120 -12.40 -13.96 -3.04
CA VAL A 120 -13.39 -12.87 -3.15
C VAL A 120 -12.97 -11.88 -4.23
N LEU A 121 -12.91 -12.35 -5.48
CA LEU A 121 -12.56 -11.53 -6.65
C LEU A 121 -13.83 -11.13 -7.40
N THR A 122 -13.92 -9.85 -7.82
CA THR A 122 -15.00 -9.39 -8.71
C THR A 122 -14.77 -9.80 -10.16
N PHE A 123 -13.53 -10.20 -10.51
CA PHE A 123 -13.14 -10.57 -11.86
C PHE A 123 -13.28 -12.07 -12.10
N PRO A 124 -13.75 -12.50 -13.29
CA PRO A 124 -13.73 -13.90 -13.66
C PRO A 124 -12.29 -14.42 -13.76
N TYR A 125 -12.06 -15.66 -13.36
CA TYR A 125 -10.73 -16.27 -13.36
C TYR A 125 -10.79 -17.75 -13.72
N GLU A 126 -9.66 -18.27 -14.19
CA GLU A 126 -9.40 -19.70 -14.35
C GLU A 126 -8.27 -20.15 -13.41
N VAL A 127 -8.41 -21.33 -12.81
CA VAL A 127 -7.34 -21.96 -12.03
C VAL A 127 -6.36 -22.60 -13.00
N VAL A 128 -5.14 -22.07 -13.08
CA VAL A 128 -4.08 -22.56 -13.97
C VAL A 128 -3.30 -23.69 -13.31
N ILE A 129 -2.95 -23.52 -12.02
CA ILE A 129 -2.18 -24.51 -11.26
C ILE A 129 -2.75 -24.63 -9.85
N GLU A 130 -2.97 -25.87 -9.41
CA GLU A 130 -3.30 -26.23 -8.03
C GLU A 130 -2.04 -26.67 -7.28
N GLY A 131 -1.64 -25.94 -6.25
CA GLY A 131 -0.48 -26.24 -5.41
C GLY A 131 -0.56 -27.60 -4.73
N ARG A 132 -1.79 -28.06 -4.43
CA ARG A 132 -2.07 -29.38 -3.85
C ARG A 132 -1.61 -30.54 -4.73
N LYS A 133 -1.45 -30.30 -6.03
CA LYS A 133 -1.02 -31.29 -7.03
C LYS A 133 0.48 -31.23 -7.32
N LEU A 134 1.22 -30.31 -6.69
CA LEU A 134 2.67 -30.22 -6.84
C LEU A 134 3.38 -31.32 -6.06
N LYS A 135 4.66 -31.53 -6.37
CA LYS A 135 5.51 -32.53 -5.70
C LYS A 135 5.56 -32.32 -4.19
N ARG A 136 5.57 -31.06 -3.76
CA ARG A 136 5.36 -30.64 -2.38
C ARG A 136 4.00 -29.96 -2.31
N PRO A 137 2.95 -30.64 -1.82
CA PRO A 137 1.62 -30.08 -1.78
C PRO A 137 1.57 -28.84 -0.89
N CYS A 138 0.90 -27.79 -1.38
CA CYS A 138 0.52 -26.64 -0.57
C CYS A 138 -0.89 -26.18 -0.93
N ASN A 139 -1.53 -25.41 -0.05
CA ASN A 139 -2.88 -24.91 -0.25
C ASN A 139 -2.97 -23.71 -1.20
N TYR A 140 -1.87 -23.31 -1.86
CA TYR A 140 -1.85 -22.17 -2.80
C TYR A 140 -2.27 -22.59 -4.20
N MET A 141 -2.72 -21.62 -5.00
CA MET A 141 -3.13 -21.80 -6.39
C MET A 141 -2.79 -20.58 -7.24
N LEU A 142 -2.45 -20.82 -8.50
CA LEU A 142 -2.26 -19.78 -9.52
C LEU A 142 -3.56 -19.60 -10.31
N LEU A 143 -4.08 -18.39 -10.29
CA LEU A 143 -5.25 -17.97 -11.07
C LEU A 143 -4.79 -17.08 -12.23
N ARG A 144 -5.42 -17.24 -13.39
CA ARG A 144 -5.36 -16.25 -14.47
C ARG A 144 -6.65 -15.45 -14.46
N ILE A 145 -6.52 -14.13 -14.39
CA ILE A 145 -7.67 -13.23 -14.44
C ILE A 145 -8.08 -13.03 -15.90
N LEU A 146 -9.36 -13.22 -16.18
CA LEU A 146 -9.91 -13.06 -17.52
C LEU A 146 -10.32 -11.58 -17.71
N PRO A 147 -9.77 -10.87 -18.70
CA PRO A 147 -10.16 -9.49 -18.97
C PRO A 147 -11.58 -9.42 -19.52
N ASP A 148 -12.19 -8.23 -19.45
CA ASP A 148 -13.38 -7.93 -20.24
C ASP A 148 -13.05 -8.15 -21.74
N PRO A 149 -13.80 -8.99 -22.46
CA PRO A 149 -13.58 -9.22 -23.90
C PRO A 149 -13.61 -7.95 -24.75
N ALA A 150 -14.29 -6.89 -24.30
CA ALA A 150 -14.36 -5.61 -25.02
C ALA A 150 -13.05 -4.79 -24.92
N ILE A 151 -12.26 -4.99 -23.87
CA ILE A 151 -11.00 -4.27 -23.63
C ILE A 151 -9.80 -5.16 -24.00
N GLY A 152 -9.83 -6.43 -23.57
CA GLY A 152 -8.75 -7.38 -23.77
C GLY A 152 -7.47 -7.05 -22.99
N THR A 153 -6.42 -7.86 -23.23
CA THR A 153 -5.04 -7.60 -22.78
C THR A 153 -4.09 -7.95 -23.92
N ASP A 154 -2.90 -7.36 -23.93
CA ASP A 154 -1.86 -7.64 -24.93
C ASP A 154 -0.88 -8.69 -24.36
N PRO A 155 -0.80 -9.91 -24.93
CA PRO A 155 0.14 -10.94 -24.47
C PRO A 155 1.62 -10.56 -24.56
N ALA A 156 1.98 -9.58 -25.41
CA ALA A 156 3.34 -9.08 -25.55
C ALA A 156 3.72 -8.05 -24.47
N LYS A 157 2.74 -7.53 -23.72
CA LYS A 157 3.01 -6.72 -22.54
C LYS A 157 3.45 -7.61 -21.38
N ARG A 158 4.25 -7.04 -20.49
CA ARG A 158 4.72 -7.68 -19.26
C ARG A 158 3.55 -8.22 -18.45
N PRO A 159 3.54 -9.51 -18.05
CA PRO A 159 2.52 -10.03 -17.17
C PRO A 159 2.71 -9.52 -15.74
N PHE A 160 1.61 -9.34 -15.02
CA PHE A 160 1.60 -9.02 -13.59
C PHE A 160 1.10 -10.22 -12.79
N VAL A 161 1.75 -10.49 -11.66
CA VAL A 161 1.34 -11.50 -10.68
C VAL A 161 1.08 -10.79 -9.35
N ILE A 162 -0.18 -10.79 -8.90
CA ILE A 162 -0.57 -10.21 -7.60
C ILE A 162 -0.66 -11.33 -6.57
N VAL A 163 0.01 -11.16 -5.43
CA VAL A 163 0.07 -12.13 -4.34
C VAL A 163 -0.58 -11.51 -3.10
N ASP A 164 -1.65 -12.15 -2.65
CA ASP A 164 -2.43 -11.66 -1.51
C ASP A 164 -1.88 -12.15 -0.16
N PRO A 165 -2.05 -11.36 0.91
CA PRO A 165 -1.53 -11.71 2.21
C PRO A 165 -2.35 -12.83 2.84
N ARG A 166 -1.68 -13.87 3.32
CA ARG A 166 -2.24 -14.80 4.30
C ARG A 166 -2.07 -14.19 5.68
N ALA A 167 -2.89 -13.19 6.01
CA ALA A 167 -2.86 -12.46 7.28
C ALA A 167 -4.11 -12.73 8.14
N GLY A 168 -4.60 -13.98 8.09
CA GLY A 168 -5.80 -14.44 8.80
C GLY A 168 -7.09 -14.39 7.97
N HIS A 169 -7.16 -13.48 6.99
CA HIS A 169 -8.23 -13.41 6.01
C HIS A 169 -7.98 -14.32 4.80
N GLY A 170 -9.04 -14.61 4.04
CA GLY A 170 -8.96 -15.24 2.73
C GLY A 170 -8.45 -14.32 1.62
N PRO A 171 -8.08 -14.89 0.45
CA PRO A 171 -7.58 -14.12 -0.68
C PRO A 171 -8.71 -13.37 -1.40
N GLY A 172 -8.35 -12.26 -2.04
CA GLY A 172 -9.23 -11.45 -2.90
C GLY A 172 -9.04 -9.94 -2.74
N ILE A 173 -8.24 -9.47 -1.77
CA ILE A 173 -8.11 -8.05 -1.44
C ILE A 173 -7.55 -7.23 -2.61
N GLY A 174 -6.67 -7.83 -3.43
CA GLY A 174 -6.14 -7.21 -4.64
C GLY A 174 -7.15 -7.04 -5.80
N GLY A 175 -8.37 -7.60 -5.68
CA GLY A 175 -9.37 -7.63 -6.76
C GLY A 175 -10.84 -7.67 -6.34
N PHE A 176 -11.16 -7.42 -5.08
CA PHE A 176 -12.55 -7.50 -4.58
C PHE A 176 -13.45 -6.36 -5.09
N LYS A 177 -12.89 -5.34 -5.75
CA LYS A 177 -13.61 -4.25 -6.44
C LYS A 177 -13.05 -4.00 -7.84
N PRO A 178 -13.83 -3.39 -8.76
CA PRO A 178 -13.31 -2.97 -10.07
C PRO A 178 -12.14 -1.99 -9.97
N ASP A 179 -12.21 -1.02 -9.06
CA ASP A 179 -11.08 -0.14 -8.74
C ASP A 179 -10.17 -0.81 -7.71
N SER A 180 -9.26 -1.63 -8.23
CA SER A 180 -8.29 -2.44 -7.47
C SER A 180 -7.00 -2.60 -8.27
N GLN A 181 -5.99 -3.27 -7.70
CA GLN A 181 -4.74 -3.60 -8.41
C GLN A 181 -5.01 -4.42 -9.67
N ILE A 182 -5.83 -5.47 -9.57
CA ILE A 182 -6.24 -6.27 -10.75
C ILE A 182 -6.90 -5.39 -11.80
N GLY A 183 -7.87 -4.56 -11.40
CA GLY A 183 -8.58 -3.68 -12.34
C GLY A 183 -7.66 -2.68 -13.03
N THR A 184 -6.69 -2.12 -12.31
CA THR A 184 -5.71 -1.20 -12.87
C THR A 184 -4.76 -1.89 -13.86
N VAL A 185 -4.25 -3.08 -13.53
CA VAL A 185 -3.41 -3.89 -14.44
C VAL A 185 -4.16 -4.21 -15.74
N LEU A 186 -5.41 -4.67 -15.64
CA LEU A 186 -6.24 -5.01 -16.81
C LEU A 186 -6.55 -3.78 -17.66
N ARG A 187 -6.87 -2.63 -17.05
CA ARG A 187 -7.10 -1.37 -17.78
C ARG A 187 -5.86 -0.88 -18.52
N ALA A 188 -4.67 -1.11 -17.97
CA ALA A 188 -3.40 -0.84 -18.64
C ALA A 188 -3.09 -1.85 -19.77
N GLY A 189 -3.92 -2.90 -19.94
CA GLY A 189 -3.82 -3.90 -20.99
C GLY A 189 -2.80 -5.00 -20.74
N HIS A 190 -2.33 -5.15 -19.49
CA HIS A 190 -1.35 -6.19 -19.14
C HIS A 190 -2.04 -7.52 -18.79
N PRO A 191 -1.48 -8.67 -19.18
CA PRO A 191 -1.91 -9.97 -18.66
C PRO A 191 -1.81 -10.00 -17.13
N CYS A 192 -2.85 -10.48 -16.45
CA CYS A 192 -2.94 -10.45 -14.99
C CYS A 192 -3.16 -11.86 -14.42
N TYR A 193 -2.32 -12.21 -13.46
CA TYR A 193 -2.39 -13.43 -12.68
C TYR A 193 -2.49 -13.10 -11.20
N PHE A 194 -3.03 -14.02 -10.44
CA PHE A 194 -3.25 -13.87 -9.02
C PHE A 194 -2.88 -15.16 -8.29
N ILE A 195 -2.06 -15.06 -7.25
CA ILE A 195 -1.75 -16.18 -6.37
C ILE A 195 -2.66 -16.09 -5.16
N GLY A 196 -3.56 -17.05 -5.05
CA GLY A 196 -4.48 -17.22 -3.93
C GLY A 196 -4.21 -18.52 -3.18
N PHE A 197 -5.00 -18.79 -2.15
CA PHE A 197 -4.87 -20.00 -1.33
C PHE A 197 -6.23 -20.47 -0.81
N HIS A 198 -6.33 -21.77 -0.55
CA HIS A 198 -7.49 -22.42 0.04
C HIS A 198 -7.53 -22.24 1.56
N PRO A 199 -8.69 -22.39 2.23
CA PRO A 199 -8.86 -22.18 3.67
C PRO A 199 -7.97 -23.01 4.57
N GLU A 200 -7.78 -24.27 4.17
CA GLU A 200 -7.08 -25.28 4.95
C GLU A 200 -5.68 -25.49 4.37
N PRO A 201 -4.61 -25.39 5.19
CA PRO A 201 -3.26 -25.79 4.77
C PRO A 201 -3.20 -27.28 4.45
N GLU A 202 -2.26 -27.67 3.58
CA GLU A 202 -1.94 -29.09 3.43
C GLU A 202 -1.22 -29.61 4.69
N PRO A 203 -1.45 -30.87 5.11
CA PRO A 203 -0.77 -31.44 6.27
C PRO A 203 0.75 -31.40 6.12
N GLY A 204 1.45 -30.81 7.10
CA GLY A 204 2.91 -30.71 7.10
C GLY A 204 3.49 -29.66 6.14
N GLN A 205 2.66 -28.89 5.43
CA GLN A 205 3.10 -27.74 4.64
C GLN A 205 3.84 -26.73 5.52
N THR A 206 5.01 -26.27 5.03
CA THR A 206 5.83 -25.22 5.63
C THR A 206 5.83 -23.96 4.77
N LEU A 207 6.36 -22.85 5.31
CA LEU A 207 6.60 -21.63 4.52
C LEU A 207 7.53 -21.87 3.32
N ALA A 208 8.50 -22.79 3.44
CA ALA A 208 9.41 -23.10 2.34
C ALA A 208 8.67 -23.79 1.20
N ASP A 209 7.70 -24.67 1.50
CA ASP A 209 6.88 -25.33 0.48
C ASP A 209 5.96 -24.33 -0.23
N VAL A 210 5.41 -23.36 0.51
CA VAL A 210 4.66 -22.24 -0.08
C VAL A 210 5.55 -21.43 -1.01
N GLY A 211 6.75 -21.05 -0.57
CA GLY A 211 7.70 -20.30 -1.41
C GLY A 211 8.15 -21.08 -2.66
N GLU A 212 8.34 -22.40 -2.57
CA GLU A 212 8.62 -23.26 -3.73
C GLU A 212 7.45 -23.32 -4.72
N ALA A 213 6.21 -23.34 -4.22
CA ALA A 213 5.02 -23.29 -5.08
C ALA A 213 4.86 -21.94 -5.76
N GLU A 214 5.02 -20.82 -5.04
CA GLU A 214 5.02 -19.47 -5.60
C GLU A 214 6.10 -19.31 -6.67
N ALA A 215 7.31 -19.82 -6.42
CA ALA A 215 8.39 -19.86 -7.40
C ALA A 215 7.98 -20.58 -8.69
N PHE A 216 7.37 -21.76 -8.55
CA PHE A 216 6.88 -22.55 -9.68
C PHE A 216 5.78 -21.81 -10.46
N PHE A 217 4.87 -21.14 -9.77
CA PHE A 217 3.80 -20.35 -10.40
C PHE A 217 4.36 -19.18 -11.22
N ILE A 218 5.26 -18.40 -10.64
CA ILE A 218 5.87 -17.25 -11.31
C ILE A 218 6.72 -17.70 -12.50
N GLU A 219 7.48 -18.79 -12.35
CA GLU A 219 8.23 -19.38 -13.46
C GLU A 219 7.31 -19.85 -14.59
N HIS A 220 6.15 -20.42 -14.26
CA HIS A 220 5.15 -20.81 -15.25
C HIS A 220 4.56 -19.60 -15.99
N VAL A 221 4.22 -18.52 -15.26
CA VAL A 221 3.75 -17.27 -15.87
C VAL A 221 4.81 -16.69 -16.81
N GLY A 222 6.08 -16.71 -16.39
CA GLY A 222 7.20 -16.30 -17.25
C GLY A 222 7.20 -17.05 -18.58
N LYS A 223 7.14 -18.40 -18.53
CA LYS A 223 7.11 -19.27 -19.72
C LYS A 223 5.91 -19.02 -20.64
N LEU A 224 4.73 -18.73 -20.08
CA LEU A 224 3.56 -18.37 -20.88
C LEU A 224 3.71 -17.05 -21.63
N HIS A 225 4.64 -16.19 -21.18
CA HIS A 225 4.88 -14.85 -21.67
C HIS A 225 6.35 -14.63 -22.07
N ASP A 226 7.05 -15.66 -22.56
CA ASP A 226 8.46 -15.56 -22.98
C ASP A 226 8.71 -14.50 -24.07
N GLY A 227 7.66 -14.12 -24.83
CA GLY A 227 7.71 -13.07 -25.85
C GLY A 227 7.44 -11.65 -25.31
N ALA A 228 7.17 -11.48 -24.00
CA ALA A 228 6.87 -10.18 -23.43
C ALA A 228 8.13 -9.33 -23.21
N GLY A 229 7.95 -8.00 -23.09
CA GLY A 229 9.03 -7.02 -22.88
C GLY A 229 9.81 -7.10 -21.54
N GLY A 230 9.75 -8.24 -20.84
CA GLY A 230 10.50 -8.52 -19.62
C GLY A 230 9.81 -9.56 -18.74
N LYS A 231 10.51 -9.98 -17.68
CA LYS A 231 10.01 -10.93 -16.67
C LYS A 231 8.76 -10.41 -15.96
N PRO A 232 7.93 -11.30 -15.35
CA PRO A 232 6.72 -10.90 -14.66
C PRO A 232 6.96 -9.85 -13.56
N CYS A 233 6.14 -8.81 -13.52
CA CYS A 233 6.10 -7.89 -12.39
C CYS A 233 5.29 -8.54 -11.25
N VAL A 234 5.83 -8.55 -10.03
CA VAL A 234 5.16 -9.19 -8.88
C VAL A 234 4.75 -8.14 -7.86
N ILE A 235 3.47 -8.15 -7.46
CA ILE A 235 2.93 -7.29 -6.41
C ILE A 235 2.66 -8.14 -5.17
N GLY A 236 3.43 -7.94 -4.11
CA GLY A 236 3.22 -8.58 -2.82
C GLY A 236 2.53 -7.62 -1.85
N ASN A 237 1.33 -7.99 -1.40
CA ASN A 237 0.54 -7.19 -0.46
C ASN A 237 0.80 -7.62 0.98
N CYS A 238 1.11 -6.69 1.88
CA CYS A 238 1.31 -6.91 3.31
C CYS A 238 2.22 -8.13 3.60
N GLN A 239 1.66 -9.21 4.13
CA GLN A 239 2.37 -10.45 4.43
C GLN A 239 3.06 -11.04 3.19
N ALA A 240 2.40 -11.00 2.03
CA ALA A 240 2.97 -11.52 0.80
C ALA A 240 4.19 -10.72 0.32
N GLY A 241 4.30 -9.43 0.67
CA GLY A 241 5.45 -8.61 0.25
C GLY A 241 6.77 -9.09 0.85
N TRP A 242 6.81 -9.44 2.14
CA TRP A 242 8.03 -10.02 2.71
C TRP A 242 8.33 -11.42 2.17
N ALA A 243 7.30 -12.21 1.84
CA ALA A 243 7.48 -13.54 1.25
C ALA A 243 8.08 -13.45 -0.17
N VAL A 244 7.55 -12.53 -0.99
CA VAL A 244 8.07 -12.22 -2.33
C VAL A 244 9.51 -11.70 -2.26
N MET A 245 9.83 -10.84 -1.29
CA MET A 245 11.20 -10.37 -1.06
C MET A 245 12.15 -11.53 -0.72
N ALA A 246 11.75 -12.42 0.19
CA ALA A 246 12.54 -13.60 0.53
C ALA A 246 12.74 -14.52 -0.69
N LEU A 247 11.67 -14.78 -1.44
CA LEU A 247 11.71 -15.60 -2.64
C LEU A 247 12.64 -15.00 -3.71
N SER A 248 12.55 -13.69 -3.96
CA SER A 248 13.42 -12.99 -4.91
C SER A 248 14.89 -13.01 -4.51
N ALA A 249 15.18 -12.97 -3.20
CA ALA A 249 16.55 -13.12 -2.71
C ALA A 249 17.12 -14.53 -2.94
N VAL A 250 16.29 -15.57 -2.86
CA VAL A 250 16.69 -16.98 -3.07
C VAL A 250 16.71 -17.34 -4.55
N ARG A 251 15.80 -16.77 -5.35
CA ARG A 251 15.60 -16.99 -6.79
C ARG A 251 15.56 -15.65 -7.54
N PRO A 252 16.69 -14.92 -7.62
CA PRO A 252 16.76 -13.61 -8.28
C PRO A 252 16.54 -13.67 -9.80
N ASP A 253 16.46 -14.87 -10.37
CA ASP A 253 16.19 -15.12 -11.77
C ASP A 253 14.70 -15.08 -12.15
N LEU A 254 13.76 -15.11 -11.19
CA LEU A 254 12.34 -15.33 -11.49
C LEU A 254 11.56 -14.07 -11.88
N MET A 255 11.82 -12.94 -11.22
CA MET A 255 10.94 -11.77 -11.26
C MET A 255 11.55 -10.63 -12.07
N GLY A 256 10.69 -9.82 -12.68
CA GLY A 256 11.02 -8.46 -13.11
C GLY A 256 10.96 -7.52 -11.90
N PRO A 257 10.42 -6.30 -12.02
CA PRO A 257 10.16 -5.42 -10.89
C PRO A 257 9.25 -6.04 -9.83
N ILE A 258 9.49 -5.64 -8.58
CA ILE A 258 8.75 -6.10 -7.41
C ILE A 258 8.10 -4.90 -6.76
N ILE A 259 6.79 -4.96 -6.52
CA ILE A 259 6.06 -3.96 -5.76
C ILE A 259 5.66 -4.58 -4.43
N ILE A 260 6.13 -4.01 -3.32
CA ILE A 260 5.67 -4.39 -1.98
C ILE A 260 4.83 -3.26 -1.39
N ALA A 261 3.57 -3.56 -1.09
CA ALA A 261 2.60 -2.58 -0.60
C ALA A 261 2.26 -2.87 0.86
N GLY A 262 2.42 -1.88 1.74
CA GLY A 262 2.14 -2.02 3.18
C GLY A 262 2.81 -3.23 3.83
N SER A 263 4.04 -3.56 3.41
CA SER A 263 4.73 -4.80 3.79
C SER A 263 5.89 -4.53 4.77
N PRO A 264 5.85 -5.07 6.01
CA PRO A 264 6.90 -4.81 6.99
C PRO A 264 8.13 -5.68 6.72
N LEU A 265 9.31 -5.06 6.73
CA LEU A 265 10.61 -5.74 6.60
C LEU A 265 11.56 -5.43 7.77
N SER A 266 11.35 -4.32 8.48
CA SER A 266 12.02 -4.03 9.77
C SER A 266 11.00 -4.04 10.89
N TYR A 267 10.84 -5.20 11.52
CA TYR A 267 9.70 -5.49 12.41
C TYR A 267 9.75 -4.75 13.75
N TRP A 268 10.95 -4.38 14.21
CA TRP A 268 11.12 -3.61 15.45
C TRP A 268 11.00 -2.09 15.24
N ALA A 269 11.13 -1.63 14.00
CA ALA A 269 11.21 -0.20 13.69
C ALA A 269 9.88 0.52 13.98
N GLY A 270 9.98 1.80 14.34
CA GLY A 270 8.84 2.64 14.66
C GLY A 270 9.25 3.86 15.47
N VAL A 271 8.29 4.75 15.69
CA VAL A 271 8.47 6.01 16.43
C VAL A 271 7.77 5.90 17.77
N THR A 272 8.49 6.25 18.83
CA THR A 272 7.98 6.32 20.21
C THR A 272 6.76 7.24 20.28
N GLY A 273 5.72 6.81 20.98
CA GLY A 273 4.44 7.50 21.09
C GLY A 273 3.53 7.39 19.87
N ARG A 274 3.95 6.68 18.79
CA ARG A 274 3.13 6.53 17.57
C ARG A 274 2.83 5.09 17.19
N ASN A 275 3.76 4.15 17.40
CA ASN A 275 3.62 2.78 16.90
C ASN A 275 3.58 1.75 18.04
N PRO A 276 2.49 1.68 18.83
CA PRO A 276 2.43 0.86 20.04
C PRO A 276 2.32 -0.64 19.78
N MET A 277 1.87 -1.06 18.59
CA MET A 277 1.67 -2.48 18.26
C MET A 277 2.95 -3.31 18.42
N ARG A 278 4.11 -2.74 18.05
CA ARG A 278 5.41 -3.43 18.09
C ARG A 278 5.79 -3.93 19.49
N TYR A 279 5.27 -3.31 20.55
CA TYR A 279 5.58 -3.68 21.93
C TYR A 279 4.79 -4.89 22.43
N LEU A 280 3.65 -5.20 21.80
CA LEU A 280 2.73 -6.23 22.28
C LEU A 280 3.36 -7.62 22.32
N GLY A 281 4.19 -7.96 21.32
CA GLY A 281 4.91 -9.23 21.30
C GLY A 281 5.78 -9.43 22.54
N GLY A 282 6.46 -8.37 23.00
CA GLY A 282 7.24 -8.41 24.23
C GLY A 282 6.39 -8.51 25.49
N LEU A 283 5.27 -7.80 25.57
CA LEU A 283 4.38 -7.87 26.74
C LEU A 283 3.64 -9.20 26.87
N TYR A 284 3.43 -9.92 25.75
CA TYR A 284 2.90 -11.27 25.75
C TYR A 284 3.95 -12.36 26.02
N GLY A 285 5.21 -11.97 26.23
CA GLY A 285 6.29 -12.89 26.52
C GLY A 285 6.84 -13.61 25.28
N GLY A 286 6.67 -13.03 24.09
CA GLY A 286 7.21 -13.55 22.84
C GLY A 286 6.24 -14.41 22.05
N SER A 287 6.78 -15.37 21.31
CA SER A 287 6.10 -16.16 20.29
C SER A 287 5.40 -17.43 20.81
N TRP A 288 5.62 -17.82 22.06
CA TRP A 288 5.08 -19.06 22.63
C TRP A 288 3.54 -19.15 22.53
N LEU A 289 2.83 -18.02 22.52
CA LEU A 289 1.37 -17.98 22.31
C LEU A 289 0.95 -18.44 20.91
N ALA A 290 1.78 -18.23 19.89
CA ALA A 290 1.51 -18.75 18.55
C ALA A 290 1.57 -20.28 18.53
N ALA A 291 2.57 -20.86 19.23
CA ALA A 291 2.66 -22.30 19.42
C ALA A 291 1.46 -22.84 20.22
N LEU A 292 1.13 -22.22 21.35
CA LEU A 292 -0.03 -22.59 22.17
C LEU A 292 -1.34 -22.54 21.38
N ALA A 293 -1.61 -21.45 20.67
CA ALA A 293 -2.82 -21.31 19.86
C ALA A 293 -2.89 -22.40 18.77
N SER A 294 -1.75 -22.74 18.16
CA SER A 294 -1.67 -23.80 17.16
C SER A 294 -1.91 -25.18 17.76
N ASP A 295 -1.33 -25.48 18.92
CA ASP A 295 -1.52 -26.76 19.61
C ASP A 295 -2.96 -26.93 20.11
N LEU A 296 -3.60 -25.87 20.61
CA LEU A 296 -5.04 -25.84 20.92
C LEU A 296 -5.92 -26.00 19.69
N GLY A 297 -5.44 -25.55 18.54
CA GLY A 297 -6.07 -25.74 17.23
C GLY A 297 -5.70 -27.06 16.54
N ASN A 298 -5.19 -28.05 17.30
CA ASN A 298 -4.78 -29.37 16.81
C ASN A 298 -3.72 -29.28 15.69
N GLY A 299 -2.67 -28.49 15.93
CA GLY A 299 -1.57 -28.24 15.00
C GLY A 299 -1.86 -27.17 13.94
N ARG A 300 -3.04 -26.54 13.98
CA ARG A 300 -3.43 -25.46 13.06
C ARG A 300 -3.78 -24.19 13.81
N PHE A 301 -3.19 -23.08 13.36
CA PHE A 301 -3.44 -21.75 13.88
C PHE A 301 -4.68 -21.14 13.22
N ASP A 302 -5.59 -20.59 14.03
CA ASP A 302 -6.79 -19.90 13.55
C ASP A 302 -6.51 -18.43 13.22
N GLY A 303 -6.64 -18.08 11.94
CA GLY A 303 -6.48 -16.72 11.44
C GLY A 303 -7.36 -15.67 12.14
N ALA A 304 -8.47 -16.08 12.76
CA ALA A 304 -9.30 -15.20 13.58
C ALA A 304 -8.52 -14.49 14.71
N HIS A 305 -7.45 -15.10 15.23
CA HIS A 305 -6.58 -14.46 16.22
C HIS A 305 -5.79 -13.28 15.62
N LEU A 306 -5.38 -13.35 14.35
CA LEU A 306 -4.72 -12.23 13.66
C LEU A 306 -5.72 -11.11 13.35
N VAL A 307 -6.92 -11.47 12.88
CA VAL A 307 -7.99 -10.49 12.65
C VAL A 307 -8.33 -9.73 13.92
N GLY A 308 -8.46 -10.44 15.04
CA GLY A 308 -8.70 -9.83 16.35
C GLY A 308 -7.57 -8.89 16.80
N ASN A 309 -6.33 -9.05 16.33
CA ASN A 309 -5.26 -8.10 16.60
C ASN A 309 -5.43 -6.81 15.79
N PHE A 310 -5.85 -6.89 14.53
CA PHE A 310 -6.16 -5.71 13.72
C PHE A 310 -7.34 -4.92 14.30
N GLU A 311 -8.39 -5.61 14.76
CA GLU A 311 -9.57 -5.00 15.38
C GLU A 311 -9.23 -4.23 16.67
N LYS A 312 -8.23 -4.69 17.44
CA LYS A 312 -7.79 -4.02 18.68
C LYS A 312 -7.02 -2.72 18.45
N LEU A 313 -6.53 -2.47 17.24
CA LEU A 313 -5.78 -1.25 16.91
C LEU A 313 -6.66 -0.01 16.93
N ASP A 314 -7.89 -0.15 16.43
CA ASP A 314 -8.86 0.93 16.43
C ASP A 314 -10.16 0.49 17.12
N PRO A 315 -10.19 0.47 18.46
CA PRO A 315 -11.37 0.09 19.24
C PRO A 315 -12.58 0.98 18.95
N ALA A 316 -12.36 2.27 18.67
CA ALA A 316 -13.42 3.20 18.34
C ALA A 316 -14.09 2.80 17.02
N ASN A 317 -13.31 2.44 16.00
CA ASN A 317 -13.84 1.94 14.75
C ASN A 317 -14.51 0.56 14.89
N THR A 318 -13.83 -0.40 15.52
CA THR A 318 -14.28 -1.79 15.67
C THR A 318 -15.57 -1.89 16.48
N TYR A 319 -15.63 -1.27 17.66
CA TYR A 319 -16.75 -1.44 18.58
C TYR A 319 -17.88 -0.44 18.37
N TRP A 320 -17.65 0.66 17.64
CA TRP A 320 -18.65 1.72 17.49
C TRP A 320 -18.76 2.29 16.07
N LYS A 321 -17.76 3.03 15.56
CA LYS A 321 -17.91 3.87 14.35
C LYS A 321 -18.39 3.08 13.14
N LYS A 322 -17.88 1.86 12.91
CA LYS A 322 -18.29 1.02 11.77
C LYS A 322 -19.77 0.63 11.84
N ALA A 323 -20.23 0.14 12.99
CA ALA A 323 -21.62 -0.26 13.21
C ALA A 323 -22.56 0.96 13.24
N TYR A 324 -22.15 2.04 13.91
CA TYR A 324 -22.92 3.27 13.96
C TYR A 324 -23.04 3.93 12.58
N ASN A 325 -21.98 3.93 11.76
CA ASN A 325 -22.06 4.45 10.40
C ASN A 325 -23.10 3.71 9.55
N LEU A 326 -23.13 2.38 9.65
CA LEU A 326 -24.17 1.56 9.03
C LEU A 326 -25.57 1.91 9.56
N TYR A 327 -25.74 2.02 10.88
CA TYR A 327 -27.02 2.37 11.49
C TYR A 327 -27.50 3.78 11.14
N ALA A 328 -26.60 4.77 11.10
CA ALA A 328 -26.90 6.16 10.80
C ALA A 328 -27.25 6.36 9.31
N HIS A 329 -26.62 5.60 8.42
CA HIS A 329 -26.81 5.68 6.96
C HIS A 329 -27.45 4.40 6.40
N ILE A 330 -28.37 3.80 7.14
CA ILE A 330 -28.87 2.45 6.83
C ILE A 330 -29.55 2.33 5.46
N ASP A 331 -30.08 3.44 4.96
CA ASP A 331 -30.77 3.52 3.68
C ASP A 331 -29.78 3.50 2.47
N THR A 332 -28.48 3.73 2.68
CA THR A 332 -27.46 3.82 1.60
C THR A 332 -26.21 2.98 1.84
N GLU A 333 -25.88 2.66 3.08
CA GLU A 333 -24.60 2.04 3.46
C GLU A 333 -24.62 0.50 3.46
N ALA A 334 -25.82 -0.11 3.47
CA ALA A 334 -26.00 -1.55 3.65
C ALA A 334 -25.20 -2.41 2.65
N ASP A 335 -25.29 -2.10 1.35
CA ASP A 335 -24.63 -2.93 0.33
C ASP A 335 -23.11 -2.77 0.37
N ARG A 336 -22.61 -1.54 0.58
CA ARG A 336 -21.17 -1.28 0.75
C ARG A 336 -20.61 -2.03 1.96
N TYR A 337 -21.35 -2.05 3.06
CA TYR A 337 -20.98 -2.76 4.28
C TYR A 337 -20.93 -4.28 4.03
N LEU A 338 -21.98 -4.86 3.45
CA LEU A 338 -22.04 -6.29 3.15
C LEU A 338 -20.95 -6.74 2.16
N ASP A 339 -20.67 -5.94 1.12
CA ASP A 339 -19.61 -6.23 0.17
C ASP A 339 -18.22 -6.29 0.82
N PHE A 340 -17.96 -5.42 1.81
CA PHE A 340 -16.72 -5.49 2.58
C PHE A 340 -16.68 -6.70 3.52
N GLU A 341 -17.81 -7.03 4.16
CA GLU A 341 -17.90 -8.17 5.09
C GLU A 341 -17.71 -9.54 4.42
N LYS A 342 -17.99 -9.66 3.11
CA LYS A 342 -17.65 -10.87 2.32
C LYS A 342 -16.18 -11.27 2.49
N TRP A 343 -15.29 -10.28 2.49
CA TRP A 343 -13.86 -10.51 2.69
C TRP A 343 -13.47 -10.53 4.17
N TRP A 344 -13.96 -9.58 4.97
CA TRP A 344 -13.59 -9.44 6.40
C TRP A 344 -13.93 -10.69 7.23
N SER A 345 -15.03 -11.37 6.91
CA SER A 345 -15.48 -12.56 7.64
C SER A 345 -14.75 -13.86 7.24
N GLY A 346 -13.89 -13.82 6.22
CA GLY A 346 -13.21 -15.01 5.69
C GLY A 346 -12.00 -15.44 6.52
N PHE A 347 -12.20 -16.15 7.63
CA PHE A 347 -11.09 -16.66 8.46
C PHE A 347 -10.45 -17.93 7.90
N PHE A 348 -9.14 -17.90 7.68
CA PHE A 348 -8.33 -18.96 7.08
C PHE A 348 -7.30 -19.50 8.08
N LEU A 349 -6.90 -20.76 7.92
CA LEU A 349 -5.98 -21.42 8.85
C LEU A 349 -4.54 -21.42 8.33
N MET A 350 -3.60 -21.65 9.23
CA MET A 350 -2.18 -21.94 8.96
C MET A 350 -1.75 -23.18 9.73
N ASN A 351 -0.74 -23.90 9.25
CA ASN A 351 -0.07 -24.88 10.10
C ASN A 351 0.69 -24.15 11.21
N GLY A 352 0.80 -24.81 12.37
CA GLY A 352 1.51 -24.24 13.52
C GLY A 352 2.96 -23.89 13.19
N GLU A 353 3.64 -24.74 12.42
CA GLU A 353 5.01 -24.49 11.97
C GLU A 353 5.14 -23.20 11.13
N GLU A 354 4.14 -22.89 10.30
CA GLU A 354 4.15 -21.66 9.49
C GLU A 354 4.08 -20.41 10.37
N ILE A 355 3.10 -20.33 11.28
CA ILE A 355 2.94 -19.14 12.13
C ILE A 355 4.04 -19.02 13.19
N GLU A 356 4.55 -20.14 13.70
CA GLU A 356 5.69 -20.16 14.60
C GLU A 356 6.92 -19.58 13.89
N ALA A 357 7.23 -20.03 12.67
CA ALA A 357 8.33 -19.47 11.89
C ALA A 357 8.14 -17.96 11.61
N ILE A 358 6.93 -17.53 11.22
CA ILE A 358 6.64 -16.10 11.01
C ILE A 358 6.91 -15.28 12.27
N THR A 359 6.39 -15.72 13.42
CA THR A 359 6.49 -14.94 14.66
C THR A 359 7.90 -14.97 15.26
N ASP A 360 8.56 -16.13 15.25
CA ASP A 360 9.91 -16.32 15.77
C ASP A 360 10.96 -15.62 14.92
N GLU A 361 10.90 -15.80 13.60
CA GLU A 361 11.96 -15.36 12.71
C GLU A 361 11.76 -13.92 12.28
N LEU A 362 10.51 -13.48 12.06
CA LEU A 362 10.25 -12.14 11.52
C LEU A 362 9.93 -11.15 12.64
N PHE A 363 8.75 -11.24 13.23
CA PHE A 363 8.23 -10.18 14.10
C PHE A 363 8.98 -10.04 15.43
N VAL A 364 9.28 -11.17 16.09
CA VAL A 364 10.00 -11.14 17.36
C VAL A 364 11.51 -11.19 17.13
N GLY A 365 11.99 -12.05 16.24
CA GLY A 365 13.43 -12.25 16.03
C GLY A 365 14.12 -11.30 15.05
N ASN A 366 13.38 -10.55 14.22
CA ASN A 366 13.92 -9.61 13.23
C ASN A 366 15.05 -10.22 12.36
N LYS A 367 14.86 -11.49 11.95
CA LYS A 367 15.88 -12.32 11.28
C LYS A 367 15.99 -12.08 9.77
N MET A 368 15.03 -11.37 9.18
CA MET A 368 14.95 -11.08 7.75
C MET A 368 16.12 -10.23 7.25
N THR A 369 16.47 -9.17 7.99
CA THR A 369 17.55 -8.23 7.63
C THR A 369 18.87 -8.54 8.34
N SER A 370 18.82 -9.27 9.45
CA SER A 370 20.02 -9.63 10.23
C SER A 370 20.76 -10.88 9.71
N GLY A 371 20.26 -11.53 8.67
CA GLY A 371 20.85 -12.77 8.14
C GLY A 371 20.68 -13.99 9.07
N GLY A 372 19.74 -13.92 10.01
CA GLY A 372 19.46 -14.98 10.98
C GLY A 372 18.67 -16.17 10.42
N ILE A 373 18.05 -16.01 9.23
CA ILE A 373 17.32 -17.09 8.56
C ILE A 373 18.31 -17.90 7.72
N VAL A 374 18.57 -19.13 8.17
CA VAL A 374 19.44 -20.09 7.48
C VAL A 374 18.64 -21.37 7.21
N ARG A 375 18.64 -21.81 5.95
CA ARG A 375 17.98 -23.05 5.51
C ARG A 375 18.93 -23.79 4.58
N ASN A 376 19.14 -25.10 4.80
CA ASN A 376 20.04 -25.94 4.00
C ASN A 376 21.46 -25.34 3.82
N GLY A 377 21.99 -24.70 4.87
CA GLY A 377 23.31 -24.06 4.83
C GLY A 377 23.38 -22.74 4.04
N ARG A 378 22.27 -22.29 3.43
CA ARG A 378 22.17 -21.00 2.75
C ARG A 378 21.50 -19.98 3.66
N ARG A 379 22.13 -18.83 3.82
CA ARG A 379 21.58 -17.67 4.52
C ARG A 379 20.68 -16.88 3.58
N LEU A 380 19.53 -16.43 4.08
CA LEU A 380 18.70 -15.45 3.39
C LEU A 380 19.39 -14.08 3.47
N ASP A 381 19.64 -13.48 2.30
CA ASP A 381 20.21 -12.14 2.18
C ASP A 381 19.49 -11.38 1.07
N LEU A 382 18.74 -10.34 1.43
CA LEU A 382 17.94 -9.55 0.48
C LEU A 382 18.81 -8.73 -0.48
N ARG A 383 20.10 -8.55 -0.20
CA ARG A 383 21.06 -7.93 -1.13
C ARG A 383 21.30 -8.76 -2.39
N ASN A 384 20.85 -10.03 -2.40
CA ASN A 384 20.88 -10.90 -3.59
C ASN A 384 19.80 -10.57 -4.62
N ILE A 385 18.81 -9.75 -4.28
CA ILE A 385 17.74 -9.34 -5.20
C ILE A 385 18.37 -8.47 -6.31
N ARG A 386 18.05 -8.77 -7.58
CA ARG A 386 18.53 -8.01 -8.76
C ARG A 386 17.44 -7.21 -9.47
N SER A 387 16.19 -7.49 -9.10
CA SER A 387 14.99 -6.82 -9.55
C SER A 387 14.82 -5.47 -8.86
N PRO A 388 14.40 -4.41 -9.58
CA PRO A 388 14.00 -3.17 -8.95
C PRO A 388 12.85 -3.38 -7.96
N ILE A 389 12.96 -2.75 -6.79
CA ILE A 389 12.00 -2.88 -5.70
C ILE A 389 11.27 -1.54 -5.54
N LEU A 390 9.95 -1.54 -5.67
CA LEU A 390 9.08 -0.43 -5.33
C LEU A 390 8.39 -0.70 -3.99
N VAL A 391 8.58 0.19 -3.03
CA VAL A 391 7.96 0.14 -1.70
C VAL A 391 6.85 1.18 -1.63
N PHE A 392 5.61 0.76 -1.39
CA PHE A 392 4.50 1.67 -1.13
C PHE A 392 4.11 1.63 0.35
N ALA A 393 4.24 2.78 1.03
CA ALA A 393 3.97 2.92 2.47
C ALA A 393 3.12 4.16 2.75
N SER A 394 2.47 4.21 3.92
CA SER A 394 1.73 5.38 4.35
C SER A 394 1.98 5.75 5.80
N PHE A 395 2.04 7.06 6.10
CA PHE A 395 2.06 7.55 7.46
C PHE A 395 0.74 7.32 8.21
N GLY A 396 -0.38 7.07 7.50
CA GLY A 396 -1.64 6.63 8.11
C GLY A 396 -1.67 5.14 8.47
N ASP A 397 -0.67 4.36 8.05
CA ASP A 397 -0.57 2.94 8.34
C ASP A 397 0.04 2.70 9.73
N ASN A 398 -0.80 2.27 10.68
CA ASN A 398 -0.38 1.92 12.04
C ASN A 398 0.11 0.47 12.18
N ILE A 399 0.10 -0.30 11.10
CA ILE A 399 0.56 -1.69 11.03
C ILE A 399 1.97 -1.71 10.42
N THR A 400 2.13 -1.10 9.24
CA THR A 400 3.40 -0.99 8.53
C THR A 400 3.69 0.48 8.19
N PRO A 401 4.02 1.30 9.21
CA PRO A 401 4.41 2.67 8.97
C PRO A 401 5.72 2.73 8.15
N PRO A 402 6.11 3.89 7.59
CA PRO A 402 7.29 4.00 6.71
C PRO A 402 8.59 3.47 7.35
N GLN A 403 8.75 3.59 8.67
CA GLN A 403 9.90 3.06 9.40
C GLN A 403 10.00 1.54 9.31
N GLN A 404 8.87 0.82 9.32
CA GLN A 404 8.85 -0.65 9.16
C GLN A 404 8.97 -1.08 7.70
N ALA A 405 8.42 -0.30 6.77
CA ALA A 405 8.47 -0.59 5.34
C ALA A 405 9.86 -0.34 4.73
N LEU A 406 10.61 0.65 5.24
CA LEU A 406 11.86 1.14 4.65
C LEU A 406 13.09 0.93 5.54
N GLY A 407 12.92 0.64 6.82
CA GLY A 407 14.04 0.49 7.77
C GLY A 407 15.08 -0.56 7.36
N TRP A 408 14.68 -1.54 6.55
CA TRP A 408 15.54 -2.64 6.11
C TRP A 408 16.67 -2.14 5.21
N ILE A 409 16.47 -0.99 4.55
CA ILE A 409 17.49 -0.32 3.75
C ILE A 409 18.65 0.10 4.66
N LEU A 410 18.35 0.64 5.85
CA LEU A 410 19.35 1.02 6.84
C LEU A 410 20.01 -0.19 7.52
N ASP A 411 19.29 -1.32 7.60
CA ASP A 411 19.83 -2.56 8.14
C ASP A 411 20.84 -3.19 7.16
N LEU A 412 20.58 -3.10 5.85
CA LEU A 412 21.31 -3.82 4.82
C LEU A 412 22.40 -3.03 4.11
N TYR A 413 22.31 -1.71 4.03
CA TYR A 413 23.24 -0.89 3.24
C TYR A 413 23.92 0.20 4.08
N SER A 414 25.21 0.41 3.87
CA SER A 414 25.97 1.47 4.57
C SER A 414 25.69 2.87 4.02
N ASP A 415 25.54 2.97 2.69
CA ASP A 415 25.35 4.20 1.93
C ASP A 415 24.78 3.90 0.53
N ILE A 416 24.66 4.93 -0.32
CA ILE A 416 24.12 4.80 -1.68
C ILE A 416 25.10 4.09 -2.63
N GLU A 417 26.40 4.18 -2.40
CA GLU A 417 27.38 3.46 -3.21
C GLU A 417 27.31 1.96 -2.93
N ASP A 418 27.00 1.55 -1.69
CA ASP A 418 26.74 0.15 -1.34
C ASP A 418 25.49 -0.41 -2.06
N ILE A 419 24.40 0.37 -2.14
CA ILE A 419 23.21 0.01 -2.95
C ILE A 419 23.60 -0.16 -4.42
N ARG A 420 24.41 0.75 -4.97
CA ARG A 420 24.88 0.72 -6.35
C ARG A 420 25.80 -0.47 -6.61
N ALA A 421 26.71 -0.78 -5.70
CA ALA A 421 27.62 -1.93 -5.79
C ALA A 421 26.84 -3.25 -5.89
N HIS A 422 25.68 -3.32 -5.21
CA HIS A 422 24.75 -4.44 -5.30
C HIS A 422 23.84 -4.41 -6.55
N GLU A 423 24.07 -3.49 -7.49
CA GLU A 423 23.26 -3.27 -8.69
C GLU A 423 21.76 -3.10 -8.39
N GLN A 424 21.43 -2.59 -7.20
CA GLN A 424 20.07 -2.55 -6.70
C GLN A 424 19.41 -1.20 -6.99
N THR A 425 18.15 -1.24 -7.42
CA THR A 425 17.30 -0.07 -7.63
C THR A 425 16.14 -0.14 -6.64
N ILE A 426 16.10 0.81 -5.70
CA ILE A 426 15.03 0.91 -4.69
C ILE A 426 14.26 2.19 -4.93
N VAL A 427 12.96 2.06 -5.15
CA VAL A 427 12.01 3.15 -5.28
C VAL A 427 11.04 3.09 -4.11
N TYR A 428 10.68 4.22 -3.52
CA TYR A 428 9.61 4.26 -2.53
C TYR A 428 8.61 5.38 -2.82
N ASN A 429 7.33 5.15 -2.48
CA ASN A 429 6.28 6.14 -2.52
C ASN A 429 5.61 6.23 -1.14
N LEU A 430 5.45 7.45 -0.62
CA LEU A 430 4.86 7.71 0.69
C LEU A 430 3.50 8.41 0.54
N HIS A 431 2.46 7.80 1.10
CA HIS A 431 1.14 8.42 1.21
C HIS A 431 0.94 9.04 2.60
N HIS A 432 0.27 10.19 2.68
CA HIS A 432 0.18 10.96 3.93
C HIS A 432 -0.76 10.38 4.99
N ASP A 433 -1.94 9.90 4.63
CA ASP A 433 -3.02 9.65 5.61
C ASP A 433 -3.80 8.35 5.40
N ILE A 434 -3.42 7.50 4.44
CA ILE A 434 -4.19 6.29 4.16
C ILE A 434 -3.84 5.19 5.18
N GLY A 435 -4.86 4.62 5.81
CA GLY A 435 -4.67 3.48 6.71
C GLY A 435 -4.25 2.21 5.95
N HIS A 436 -3.75 1.22 6.69
CA HIS A 436 -3.22 -0.05 6.14
C HIS A 436 -4.12 -0.69 5.09
N LEU A 437 -5.41 -0.90 5.40
CA LEU A 437 -6.34 -1.52 4.45
C LEU A 437 -6.54 -0.64 3.20
N GLY A 438 -6.56 0.67 3.39
CA GLY A 438 -6.76 1.63 2.31
C GLY A 438 -5.65 1.58 1.24
N ILE A 439 -4.45 1.12 1.58
CA ILE A 439 -3.36 0.84 0.62
C ILE A 439 -3.82 -0.13 -0.48
N PHE A 440 -4.64 -1.13 -0.13
CA PHE A 440 -5.06 -2.19 -1.04
C PHE A 440 -6.48 -1.96 -1.59
N VAL A 441 -7.38 -1.43 -0.76
CA VAL A 441 -8.83 -1.43 -1.02
C VAL A 441 -9.42 -0.11 -1.46
N SER A 442 -8.64 0.97 -1.35
CA SER A 442 -9.12 2.31 -1.68
C SER A 442 -9.12 2.49 -3.19
N GLY A 443 -10.31 2.73 -3.76
CA GLY A 443 -10.40 3.13 -5.17
C GLY A 443 -9.65 4.44 -5.47
N ARG A 444 -9.43 5.32 -4.47
CA ARG A 444 -8.59 6.51 -4.65
C ARG A 444 -7.13 6.14 -4.87
N VAL A 445 -6.61 5.18 -4.08
CA VAL A 445 -5.24 4.68 -4.21
C VAL A 445 -5.08 3.89 -5.51
N ALA A 446 -6.08 3.08 -5.87
CA ALA A 446 -6.07 2.31 -7.12
C ALA A 446 -6.02 3.20 -8.37
N ARG A 447 -6.75 4.32 -8.36
CA ARG A 447 -6.83 5.29 -9.49
C ARG A 447 -5.68 6.29 -9.54
N LYS A 448 -4.85 6.36 -8.51
CA LYS A 448 -3.71 7.27 -8.42
C LYS A 448 -2.42 6.47 -8.30
N GLU A 449 -1.99 6.11 -7.10
CA GLU A 449 -0.70 5.46 -6.86
C GLU A 449 -0.55 4.16 -7.63
N THR A 450 -1.53 3.25 -7.57
CA THR A 450 -1.42 1.97 -8.29
C THR A 450 -1.41 2.14 -9.81
N SER A 451 -2.15 3.11 -10.35
CA SER A 451 -2.15 3.42 -11.79
C SER A 451 -0.76 3.86 -12.22
N GLU A 452 -0.18 4.81 -11.49
CA GLU A 452 1.15 5.34 -11.78
C GLU A 452 2.24 4.26 -11.64
N PHE A 453 2.12 3.35 -10.67
CA PHE A 453 3.07 2.22 -10.55
C PHE A 453 3.02 1.30 -11.77
N VAL A 454 1.81 0.94 -12.23
CA VAL A 454 1.62 0.05 -13.39
C VAL A 454 2.05 0.73 -14.67
N GLU A 455 1.67 1.99 -14.88
CA GLU A 455 1.99 2.76 -16.08
C GLU A 455 3.49 3.02 -16.23
N ASN A 456 4.20 3.23 -15.11
CA ASN A 456 5.63 3.51 -15.09
C ASN A 456 6.50 2.28 -14.78
N ILE A 457 5.95 1.06 -14.72
CA ILE A 457 6.71 -0.11 -14.26
C ILE A 457 7.93 -0.42 -15.15
N ASP A 458 7.79 -0.26 -16.46
CA ASP A 458 8.88 -0.49 -17.41
C ASP A 458 9.96 0.58 -17.28
N PHE A 459 9.58 1.79 -16.86
CA PHE A 459 10.53 2.86 -16.59
C PHE A 459 11.28 2.61 -15.27
N ILE A 460 10.56 2.23 -14.21
CA ILE A 460 11.16 1.80 -12.94
C ILE A 460 12.18 0.68 -13.17
N ASP A 461 11.88 -0.24 -14.08
CA ASP A 461 12.78 -1.35 -14.41
C ASP A 461 14.10 -0.91 -15.06
N LEU A 462 14.11 0.27 -15.68
CA LEU A 462 15.24 0.87 -16.37
C LEU A 462 15.94 1.94 -15.55
N LEU A 463 15.43 2.28 -14.37
CA LEU A 463 16.11 3.21 -13.48
C LEU A 463 17.50 2.69 -13.10
N PRO A 464 18.51 3.58 -13.07
CA PRO A 464 19.84 3.20 -12.62
C PRO A 464 19.81 2.73 -11.15
N PRO A 465 20.78 1.90 -10.73
CA PRO A 465 20.94 1.52 -9.33
C PRO A 465 21.05 2.73 -8.41
N GLY A 466 20.37 2.67 -7.27
CA GLY A 466 20.26 3.76 -6.31
C GLY A 466 18.96 3.73 -5.52
N LEU A 467 18.76 4.79 -4.72
CA LEU A 467 17.58 5.00 -3.90
C LEU A 467 16.80 6.21 -4.43
N TYR A 468 15.50 6.03 -4.66
CA TYR A 468 14.62 7.04 -5.25
C TYR A 468 13.31 7.16 -4.50
N GLU A 469 12.81 8.38 -4.35
CA GLU A 469 11.43 8.67 -3.99
C GLU A 469 10.60 8.95 -5.23
N MET A 470 9.51 8.22 -5.41
CA MET A 470 8.54 8.45 -6.46
C MET A 470 7.53 9.51 -6.01
N ILE A 471 7.62 10.70 -6.62
CA ILE A 471 6.74 11.84 -6.38
C ILE A 471 5.70 11.92 -7.49
N LEU A 472 4.42 11.91 -7.10
CA LEU A 472 3.28 12.04 -8.02
C LEU A 472 2.75 13.47 -8.01
N GLN A 473 2.94 14.21 -9.09
CA GLN A 473 2.47 15.59 -9.22
C GLN A 473 1.25 15.65 -10.14
N PRO A 474 0.18 16.41 -9.83
CA PRO A 474 -0.93 16.58 -10.76
C PRO A 474 -0.44 17.12 -12.10
N LYS A 475 -0.93 16.53 -13.19
CA LYS A 475 -0.59 16.95 -14.54
C LYS A 475 -1.14 18.35 -14.81
N ASP A 476 -0.26 19.28 -15.20
CA ASP A 476 -0.68 20.54 -15.80
C ASP A 476 -0.81 20.34 -17.32
N PRO A 477 -2.01 20.47 -17.92
CA PRO A 477 -2.18 20.28 -19.36
C PRO A 477 -1.48 21.34 -20.21
N ASN A 478 -0.99 22.44 -19.62
CA ASN A 478 -0.35 23.55 -20.35
C ASN A 478 1.18 23.44 -20.44
N VAL A 479 1.81 22.42 -19.82
CA VAL A 479 3.26 22.23 -19.92
C VAL A 479 3.66 21.37 -21.14
N PRO A 480 4.82 21.64 -21.78
CA PRO A 480 5.35 20.83 -22.87
C PRO A 480 5.48 19.34 -22.49
N GLY A 481 5.15 18.43 -23.40
CA GLY A 481 5.23 16.98 -23.19
C GLY A 481 4.10 16.38 -22.36
N ALA A 482 3.02 17.14 -22.08
CA ALA A 482 1.83 16.62 -21.42
C ALA A 482 1.14 15.50 -22.24
N ASP A 483 1.29 15.47 -23.55
CA ASP A 483 0.80 14.41 -24.44
C ASP A 483 1.54 13.07 -24.27
N LEU A 484 2.75 13.10 -23.70
CA LEU A 484 3.56 11.89 -23.43
C LEU A 484 3.12 11.16 -22.16
N VAL A 485 2.25 11.77 -21.36
CA VAL A 485 1.77 11.22 -20.07
C VAL A 485 0.35 10.69 -20.25
N ALA A 486 0.17 9.38 -20.08
CA ALA A 486 -1.13 8.72 -20.22
C ALA A 486 -2.09 9.06 -19.07
N GLY A 487 -1.57 9.16 -17.84
CA GLY A 487 -2.31 9.41 -16.62
C GLY A 487 -2.64 10.88 -16.31
N GLY A 488 -3.27 11.07 -15.15
CA GLY A 488 -3.59 12.39 -14.58
C GLY A 488 -2.48 12.99 -13.73
N TYR A 489 -1.38 12.26 -13.53
CA TYR A 489 -0.22 12.68 -12.75
C TYR A 489 1.04 12.56 -13.59
N VAL A 490 2.01 13.43 -13.29
CA VAL A 490 3.38 13.32 -13.79
C VAL A 490 4.21 12.66 -12.70
N THR A 491 4.81 11.52 -13.03
CA THR A 491 5.70 10.80 -12.12
C THR A 491 7.14 11.30 -12.23
N ARG A 492 7.74 11.62 -11.08
CA ARG A 492 9.16 11.99 -10.95
C ARG A 492 9.84 11.09 -9.93
N PHE A 493 11.07 10.67 -10.23
CA PHE A 493 11.91 9.87 -9.33
C PHE A 493 13.04 10.73 -8.79
N GLU A 494 12.92 11.16 -7.53
CA GLU A 494 13.93 11.97 -6.85
C GLU A 494 14.97 11.08 -6.17
N PRO A 495 16.27 11.18 -6.49
CA PRO A 495 17.34 10.51 -5.77
C PRO A 495 17.32 10.90 -4.31
N ARG A 496 17.53 9.92 -3.45
CA ARG A 496 17.57 10.06 -2.00
C ARG A 496 18.83 9.41 -1.44
N THR A 497 19.13 9.77 -0.22
CA THR A 497 20.23 9.26 0.60
C THR A 497 19.67 8.44 1.74
N LEU A 498 20.53 7.70 2.44
CA LEU A 498 20.11 7.02 3.67
C LEU A 498 19.71 8.00 4.78
N ASP A 499 20.16 9.25 4.73
CA ASP A 499 19.73 10.28 5.69
C ASP A 499 18.25 10.65 5.52
N ASP A 500 17.72 10.56 4.29
CA ASP A 500 16.29 10.76 4.06
C ASP A 500 15.46 9.66 4.73
N ILE A 501 15.94 8.41 4.70
CA ILE A 501 15.30 7.29 5.40
C ILE A 501 15.43 7.45 6.92
N ARG A 502 16.60 7.85 7.43
CA ARG A 502 16.78 8.19 8.86
C ARG A 502 15.89 9.35 9.30
N GLY A 503 15.64 10.31 8.41
CA GLY A 503 14.76 11.45 8.62
C GLY A 503 13.29 11.09 8.86
N LEU A 504 12.87 9.88 8.48
CA LEU A 504 11.56 9.34 8.83
C LEU A 504 11.44 8.99 10.33
N GLY A 505 12.56 8.94 11.06
CA GLY A 505 12.65 8.48 12.45
C GLY A 505 12.80 6.97 12.55
N GLY A 506 12.90 6.47 13.78
CA GLY A 506 13.11 5.05 14.05
C GLY A 506 13.58 4.79 15.47
N ASN A 507 14.12 3.59 15.70
CA ASN A 507 14.62 3.18 17.00
C ASN A 507 15.94 3.85 17.33
N SER A 508 16.10 4.21 18.59
CA SER A 508 17.42 4.43 19.17
C SER A 508 18.14 3.09 19.41
N PRO A 509 19.48 3.08 19.56
CA PRO A 509 20.21 1.90 19.99
C PRO A 509 19.73 1.31 21.32
N GLU A 510 19.18 2.13 22.21
CA GLU A 510 18.53 1.72 23.46
C GLU A 510 17.21 0.97 23.20
N ASP A 511 16.37 1.49 22.29
CA ASP A 511 15.12 0.83 21.91
C ASP A 511 15.40 -0.53 21.26
N ASP A 512 16.36 -0.60 20.35
CA ASP A 512 16.76 -1.86 19.70
C ASP A 512 17.24 -2.88 20.74
N ARG A 513 17.98 -2.45 21.79
CA ARG A 513 18.39 -3.34 22.89
C ARG A 513 17.19 -3.93 23.62
N CYS A 514 16.12 -3.14 23.79
CA CYS A 514 14.89 -3.65 24.40
C CYS A 514 14.25 -4.75 23.55
N PHE A 515 14.16 -4.58 22.23
CA PHE A 515 13.63 -5.61 21.33
C PHE A 515 14.54 -6.84 21.23
N ALA A 516 15.86 -6.66 21.24
CA ALA A 516 16.80 -7.76 21.34
C ALA A 516 16.58 -8.58 22.63
N ALA A 517 16.29 -7.91 23.76
CA ALA A 517 15.96 -8.58 25.01
C ALA A 517 14.66 -9.39 24.90
N VAL A 518 13.63 -8.83 24.24
CA VAL A 518 12.39 -9.55 23.93
C VAL A 518 12.67 -10.82 23.13
N ALA A 519 13.51 -10.76 22.10
CA ALA A 519 13.84 -11.93 21.29
C ALA A 519 14.46 -13.06 22.13
N ARG A 520 15.39 -12.74 23.04
CA ARG A 520 15.98 -13.72 23.96
C ARG A 520 14.95 -14.31 24.95
N ILE A 521 14.08 -13.47 25.51
CA ILE A 521 13.01 -13.95 26.41
C ILE A 521 12.02 -14.83 25.66
N SER A 522 11.71 -14.48 24.41
CA SER A 522 10.83 -15.27 23.55
C SER A 522 11.37 -16.68 23.34
N ASP A 523 12.66 -16.80 23.03
CA ASP A 523 13.32 -18.11 22.88
C ASP A 523 13.24 -18.94 24.17
N ILE A 524 13.46 -18.30 25.33
CA ILE A 524 13.34 -18.95 26.64
C ILE A 524 11.90 -19.44 26.88
N ASN A 525 10.91 -18.55 26.75
CA ASN A 525 9.50 -18.87 27.03
C ASN A 525 8.97 -19.94 26.07
N LYS A 526 9.32 -19.85 24.78
CA LYS A 526 8.97 -20.87 23.79
C LYS A 526 9.61 -22.21 24.15
N GLY A 527 10.89 -22.22 24.54
CA GLY A 527 11.58 -23.43 24.99
C GLY A 527 10.92 -24.08 26.22
N LEU A 528 10.54 -23.28 27.21
CA LEU A 528 9.81 -23.75 28.39
C LEU A 528 8.44 -24.33 28.02
N TYR A 529 7.67 -23.62 27.18
CA TYR A 529 6.37 -24.10 26.70
C TYR A 529 6.50 -25.44 25.97
N ALA A 530 7.41 -25.49 24.98
CA ALA A 530 7.64 -26.68 24.15
C ALA A 530 8.10 -27.89 24.97
N THR A 531 8.89 -27.68 26.02
CA THR A 531 9.42 -28.75 26.86
C THR A 531 8.40 -29.27 27.86
N PHE A 532 7.68 -28.37 28.55
CA PHE A 532 6.89 -28.75 29.73
C PHE A 532 5.38 -28.79 29.50
N ALA A 533 4.83 -27.91 28.66
CA ALA A 533 3.38 -27.77 28.49
C ALA A 533 2.87 -28.43 27.19
N ARG A 534 3.58 -28.23 26.09
CA ARG A 534 3.20 -28.67 24.74
C ARG A 534 2.84 -30.17 24.67
N PRO A 535 3.62 -31.12 25.23
CA PRO A 535 3.28 -32.54 25.13
C PRO A 535 1.93 -32.88 25.79
N SER A 536 1.63 -32.27 26.93
CA SER A 536 0.37 -32.49 27.65
C SER A 536 -0.82 -31.89 26.93
N ILE A 537 -0.64 -30.72 26.30
CA ILE A 537 -1.68 -30.05 25.52
C ILE A 537 -1.98 -30.85 24.25
N GLN A 538 -0.96 -31.23 23.49
CA GLN A 538 -1.14 -32.04 22.27
C GLN A 538 -1.77 -33.41 22.56
N ALA A 539 -1.51 -33.99 23.74
CA ALA A 539 -2.16 -35.24 24.16
C ALA A 539 -3.66 -35.06 24.53
N ALA A 540 -4.06 -33.86 24.97
CA ALA A 540 -5.43 -33.57 25.40
C ALA A 540 -6.32 -33.02 24.27
N VAL A 541 -5.73 -32.37 23.26
CA VAL A 541 -6.44 -31.72 22.16
C VAL A 541 -6.70 -32.70 21.02
N ASN A 542 -7.88 -32.59 20.41
CA ASN A 542 -8.27 -33.33 19.21
C ASN A 542 -9.07 -32.41 18.27
N GLU A 543 -9.42 -32.92 17.08
CA GLU A 543 -10.08 -32.10 16.07
C GLU A 543 -11.46 -31.56 16.49
N PRO A 544 -12.37 -32.35 17.08
CA PRO A 544 -13.64 -31.82 17.59
C PRO A 544 -13.47 -30.68 18.59
N PHE A 545 -12.50 -30.79 19.50
CA PHE A 545 -12.21 -29.74 20.47
C PHE A 545 -11.66 -28.48 19.81
N ALA A 546 -10.72 -28.62 18.86
CA ALA A 546 -10.17 -27.51 18.11
C ALA A 546 -11.27 -26.79 17.30
N GLU A 547 -12.15 -27.52 16.64
CA GLU A 547 -13.26 -26.92 15.90
C GLU A 547 -14.25 -26.20 16.82
N TRP A 548 -14.55 -26.76 18.00
CA TRP A 548 -15.36 -26.08 19.00
C TRP A 548 -14.74 -24.74 19.46
N LEU A 549 -13.42 -24.69 19.68
CA LEU A 549 -12.72 -23.43 19.99
C LEU A 549 -12.82 -22.43 18.83
N ARG A 550 -12.68 -22.87 17.58
CA ARG A 550 -12.85 -22.01 16.40
C ARG A 550 -14.28 -21.46 16.32
N MET A 551 -15.31 -22.31 16.45
CA MET A 551 -16.71 -21.89 16.36
C MET A 551 -17.12 -20.92 17.48
N THR A 552 -16.54 -21.07 18.67
CA THR A 552 -16.83 -20.21 19.84
C THR A 552 -16.00 -18.93 19.89
N ASN A 553 -15.00 -18.78 19.02
CA ASN A 553 -14.22 -17.56 18.90
C ASN A 553 -15.15 -16.34 18.69
N PRO A 554 -15.05 -15.27 19.48
CA PRO A 554 -15.92 -14.09 19.37
C PRO A 554 -15.94 -13.46 17.96
N ALA A 555 -14.81 -13.49 17.25
CA ALA A 555 -14.73 -12.98 15.89
C ALA A 555 -15.66 -13.75 14.94
N ARG A 556 -15.84 -15.06 15.15
CA ARG A 556 -16.66 -15.95 14.32
C ARG A 556 -18.10 -16.08 14.85
N SER A 557 -18.28 -16.15 16.17
CA SER A 557 -19.59 -16.45 16.78
C SER A 557 -20.65 -15.40 16.53
N GLN A 558 -20.25 -14.13 16.35
CA GLN A 558 -21.16 -13.05 15.96
C GLN A 558 -21.91 -13.32 14.65
N TYR A 559 -21.30 -14.06 13.70
CA TYR A 559 -21.94 -14.36 12.42
C TYR A 559 -23.01 -15.43 12.58
N TYR A 560 -22.83 -16.40 13.48
CA TYR A 560 -23.88 -17.37 13.80
C TYR A 560 -25.03 -16.71 14.57
N LEU A 561 -24.71 -15.82 15.53
CA LEU A 561 -25.70 -15.13 16.36
C LEU A 561 -26.67 -14.28 15.53
N PHE A 562 -26.17 -13.58 14.52
CA PHE A 562 -26.95 -12.79 13.57
C PHE A 562 -27.04 -13.51 12.23
N SER A 563 -27.75 -14.64 12.18
CA SER A 563 -28.02 -15.40 10.95
C SER A 563 -29.36 -16.13 11.05
N HIS A 564 -29.77 -16.79 9.97
CA HIS A 564 -30.90 -17.71 9.91
C HIS A 564 -30.80 -18.88 10.91
N LEU A 565 -29.62 -19.19 11.45
CA LEU A 565 -29.46 -20.23 12.48
C LEU A 565 -30.04 -19.81 13.83
N ASN A 566 -30.19 -18.51 14.08
CA ASN A 566 -30.84 -17.99 15.28
C ASN A 566 -32.35 -17.82 15.04
N PRO A 567 -33.24 -18.60 15.70
CA PRO A 567 -34.68 -18.51 15.49
C PRO A 567 -35.27 -17.11 15.75
N PHE A 568 -34.63 -16.30 16.59
CA PHE A 568 -35.05 -14.92 16.84
C PHE A 568 -34.82 -13.97 15.65
N MET A 569 -34.00 -14.37 14.67
CA MET A 569 -33.77 -13.62 13.43
C MET A 569 -34.79 -13.93 12.33
N ALA A 570 -35.57 -15.01 12.46
CA ALA A 570 -36.57 -15.42 11.46
C ALA A 570 -37.58 -14.31 11.07
N PRO A 571 -38.16 -13.52 12.00
CA PRO A 571 -39.11 -12.48 11.61
C PRO A 571 -38.45 -11.22 11.02
N VAL A 572 -37.13 -11.05 11.21
CA VAL A 572 -36.42 -9.78 10.92
C VAL A 572 -36.48 -9.43 9.43
N GLY A 573 -36.34 -10.41 8.54
CA GLY A 573 -36.42 -10.16 7.09
C GLY A 573 -37.77 -9.57 6.66
N ALA A 574 -38.88 -10.18 7.09
CA ALA A 574 -40.22 -9.69 6.78
C ALA A 574 -40.51 -8.33 7.43
N MET A 575 -40.02 -8.10 8.66
CA MET A 575 -40.11 -6.79 9.31
C MET A 575 -39.32 -5.73 8.55
N ALA A 576 -38.12 -6.05 8.07
CA ALA A 576 -37.30 -5.15 7.29
C ALA A 576 -37.94 -4.78 5.95
N ASP A 577 -38.56 -5.73 5.27
CA ASP A 577 -39.31 -5.45 4.02
C ASP A 577 -40.49 -4.52 4.29
N TRP A 578 -41.27 -4.76 5.35
CA TRP A 578 -42.34 -3.85 5.76
C TRP A 578 -41.81 -2.45 6.12
N VAL A 579 -40.68 -2.36 6.82
CA VAL A 579 -40.03 -1.09 7.15
C VAL A 579 -39.54 -0.37 5.91
N ARG A 580 -38.97 -1.06 4.90
CA ARG A 580 -38.56 -0.44 3.63
C ARG A 580 -39.75 0.16 2.88
N GLU A 581 -40.88 -0.53 2.85
CA GLU A 581 -42.11 -0.05 2.22
C GLU A 581 -42.73 1.15 2.96
N HIS A 582 -42.59 1.20 4.28
CA HIS A 582 -43.20 2.21 5.15
C HIS A 582 -42.17 3.14 5.78
N ARG A 583 -40.99 3.28 5.16
CA ARG A 583 -39.87 4.05 5.70
C ARG A 583 -40.27 5.51 5.92
N ARG A 584 -40.04 6.02 7.13
CA ARG A 584 -40.30 7.41 7.55
C ARG A 584 -39.03 8.02 8.14
N PRO A 585 -38.10 8.51 7.29
CA PRO A 585 -36.91 9.21 7.77
C PRO A 585 -37.29 10.47 8.51
N VAL A 586 -36.66 10.71 9.66
CA VAL A 586 -36.84 11.95 10.42
C VAL A 586 -36.15 13.12 9.69
N SER A 587 -36.63 14.35 9.90
CA SER A 587 -35.98 15.56 9.35
C SER A 587 -34.51 15.67 9.78
N PRO A 588 -33.57 16.07 8.89
CA PRO A 588 -32.17 16.32 9.26
C PRO A 588 -32.00 17.36 10.37
N ASP A 589 -32.94 18.30 10.49
CA ASP A 589 -32.92 19.37 11.48
C ASP A 589 -33.50 18.94 12.86
N ASN A 590 -33.89 17.68 13.01
CA ASN A 590 -34.47 17.18 14.25
C ASN A 590 -33.44 17.19 15.41
N PRO A 591 -33.76 17.80 16.57
CA PRO A 591 -32.81 17.97 17.66
C PRO A 591 -32.35 16.65 18.31
N TYR A 592 -33.18 15.60 18.28
CA TYR A 592 -32.84 14.27 18.81
C TYR A 592 -31.89 13.51 17.89
N LEU A 593 -32.02 13.66 16.57
CA LEU A 593 -31.03 13.14 15.62
C LEU A 593 -29.67 13.84 15.82
N GLY A 594 -29.68 15.16 16.01
CA GLY A 594 -28.46 15.91 16.36
C GLY A 594 -27.88 15.55 17.73
N ALA A 595 -28.71 15.19 18.70
CA ALA A 595 -28.24 14.64 20.00
C ALA A 595 -27.63 13.24 19.84
N GLN A 596 -28.23 12.36 19.04
CA GLN A 596 -27.72 11.02 18.74
C GLN A 596 -26.30 11.09 18.15
N SER A 597 -26.08 11.96 17.16
CA SER A 597 -24.76 12.15 16.55
C SER A 597 -23.72 12.62 17.56
N ARG A 598 -24.06 13.57 18.43
CA ARG A 598 -23.17 14.03 19.51
C ARG A 598 -22.82 12.92 20.49
N VAL A 599 -23.80 12.13 20.93
CA VAL A 599 -23.55 10.97 21.82
C VAL A 599 -22.63 9.96 21.13
N SER A 600 -22.85 9.68 19.85
CA SER A 600 -21.97 8.80 19.07
C SER A 600 -20.54 9.35 19.01
N ASP A 601 -20.37 10.64 18.77
CA ASP A 601 -19.06 11.29 18.73
C ASP A 601 -18.36 11.23 20.09
N GLU A 602 -19.10 11.41 21.20
CA GLU A 602 -18.58 11.28 22.56
C GLU A 602 -18.14 9.85 22.88
N ILE A 603 -18.91 8.84 22.46
CA ILE A 603 -18.54 7.42 22.61
C ILE A 603 -17.26 7.12 21.80
N ALA A 604 -17.22 7.55 20.54
CA ALA A 604 -16.06 7.40 19.68
C ALA A 604 -14.81 8.06 20.29
N GLN A 605 -14.93 9.31 20.76
CA GLN A 605 -13.84 10.03 21.45
C GLN A 605 -13.46 9.39 22.78
N GLY A 606 -14.41 8.80 23.50
CA GLY A 606 -14.15 8.03 24.73
C GLY A 606 -13.28 6.79 24.44
N LEU A 607 -13.61 6.04 23.39
CA LEU A 607 -12.85 4.87 22.95
C LEU A 607 -11.47 5.26 22.39
N ASP A 608 -11.39 6.36 21.63
CA ASP A 608 -10.11 6.90 21.14
C ASP A 608 -9.21 7.31 22.33
N ARG A 609 -9.75 8.02 23.34
CA ARG A 609 -9.00 8.37 24.56
C ARG A 609 -8.54 7.14 25.35
N TRP A 610 -9.39 6.10 25.44
CA TRP A 610 -9.00 4.84 26.08
C TRP A 610 -7.87 4.15 25.32
N ARG A 611 -7.95 4.08 23.99
CA ARG A 611 -6.89 3.55 23.13
C ARG A 611 -5.57 4.29 23.39
N ASP A 612 -5.58 5.61 23.34
CA ASP A 612 -4.37 6.41 23.48
C ASP A 612 -3.73 6.25 24.89
N ALA A 613 -4.56 6.15 25.94
CA ALA A 613 -4.10 5.87 27.30
C ALA A 613 -3.54 4.45 27.45
N ARG A 614 -4.21 3.43 26.88
CA ARG A 614 -3.76 2.04 26.82
C ARG A 614 -2.41 1.95 26.12
N ASP A 615 -2.29 2.54 24.95
CA ASP A 615 -1.10 2.49 24.10
C ASP A 615 0.10 3.16 24.78
N SER A 616 -0.14 4.31 25.44
CA SER A 616 0.87 5.00 26.25
C SER A 616 1.28 4.18 27.49
N ALA A 617 0.38 3.39 28.08
CA ALA A 617 0.71 2.51 29.20
C ALA A 617 1.51 1.29 28.73
N VAL A 618 1.14 0.70 27.59
CA VAL A 618 1.85 -0.41 26.93
C VAL A 618 3.29 -0.02 26.62
N GLU A 619 3.51 1.13 25.99
CA GLU A 619 4.86 1.62 25.66
C GLU A 619 5.71 1.84 26.92
N ARG A 620 5.17 2.50 27.95
CA ARG A 620 5.90 2.75 29.20
C ARG A 620 6.23 1.45 29.94
N LEU A 621 5.30 0.51 29.98
CA LEU A 621 5.53 -0.79 30.62
C LEU A 621 6.61 -1.58 29.88
N PHE A 622 6.54 -1.59 28.54
CA PHE A 622 7.53 -2.25 27.70
C PHE A 622 8.93 -1.67 27.94
N LEU A 623 9.09 -0.35 27.79
CA LEU A 623 10.38 0.31 27.97
C LEU A 623 10.88 0.16 29.42
N GLY A 624 10.00 0.27 30.42
CA GLY A 624 10.37 0.08 31.82
C GLY A 624 10.87 -1.33 32.13
N LEU A 625 10.26 -2.36 31.53
CA LEU A 625 10.66 -3.75 31.74
C LEU A 625 11.94 -4.09 30.98
N TYR A 626 11.98 -3.80 29.68
CA TYR A 626 13.04 -4.24 28.77
C TYR A 626 14.29 -3.36 28.76
N ASN A 627 14.18 -2.12 29.26
CA ASN A 627 15.34 -1.28 29.51
C ASN A 627 15.94 -1.49 30.92
N ALA A 628 15.41 -2.42 31.72
CA ALA A 628 15.93 -2.69 33.06
C ALA A 628 17.33 -3.34 32.98
N PRO A 629 18.37 -2.77 33.62
CA PRO A 629 19.74 -3.28 33.51
C PRO A 629 19.91 -4.73 33.97
N LEU A 630 19.19 -5.14 35.02
CA LEU A 630 19.21 -6.52 35.50
C LEU A 630 18.66 -7.49 34.44
N LEU A 631 17.56 -7.13 33.78
CA LEU A 631 16.97 -7.98 32.75
C LEU A 631 17.92 -8.11 31.56
N GLN A 632 18.48 -6.98 31.09
CA GLN A 632 19.46 -6.98 29.99
C GLN A 632 20.68 -7.83 30.33
N ALA A 633 21.17 -7.78 31.57
CA ALA A 633 22.27 -8.62 32.03
C ALA A 633 21.91 -10.11 32.05
N LEU A 634 20.70 -10.47 32.53
CA LEU A 634 20.23 -11.85 32.58
C LEU A 634 20.08 -12.50 31.19
N VAL A 635 19.75 -11.71 30.17
CA VAL A 635 19.63 -12.19 28.78
C VAL A 635 20.92 -12.01 27.95
N GLY A 636 22.01 -11.56 28.58
CA GLY A 636 23.34 -11.45 27.97
C GLY A 636 23.69 -10.10 27.34
N LEU A 637 22.73 -9.18 27.17
CA LEU A 637 22.87 -7.95 26.38
C LEU A 637 23.59 -6.79 27.10
N ALA A 638 23.99 -6.96 28.35
CA ALA A 638 24.72 -5.94 29.12
C ALA A 638 26.27 -6.06 28.99
N ALA A 639 26.77 -7.01 28.22
CA ALA A 639 28.21 -7.21 28.03
C ALA A 639 28.83 -6.12 27.13
N PRO A 640 30.04 -5.59 27.43
CA PRO A 640 30.72 -4.62 26.58
C PRO A 640 30.97 -5.18 25.17
N GLY A 641 30.48 -4.47 24.13
CA GLY A 641 30.68 -4.84 22.73
C GLY A 641 29.55 -5.63 22.08
N GLU A 642 28.52 -6.05 22.83
CA GLU A 642 27.31 -6.61 22.22
C GLU A 642 26.38 -5.48 21.72
N GLY A 643 26.19 -5.42 20.40
CA GLY A 643 25.20 -4.56 19.77
C GLY A 643 23.81 -5.21 19.79
N ALA A 644 22.75 -4.41 19.88
CA ALA A 644 21.36 -4.88 19.73
C ALA A 644 21.05 -5.48 18.37
N ARG A 645 21.78 -5.02 17.34
CA ARG A 645 21.73 -5.53 15.98
C ARG A 645 23.04 -6.24 15.69
N PRO A 646 23.03 -7.42 15.04
CA PRO A 646 24.25 -8.01 14.55
C PRO A 646 24.92 -7.03 13.57
N PRO A 647 26.26 -6.89 13.64
CA PRO A 647 26.98 -5.97 12.77
C PRO A 647 26.76 -6.35 11.30
N HIS A 648 26.77 -5.33 10.43
CA HIS A 648 26.76 -5.53 8.99
C HIS A 648 27.89 -6.48 8.61
N VAL A 649 27.53 -7.69 8.15
CA VAL A 649 28.53 -8.68 7.72
C VAL A 649 29.01 -8.24 6.35
N ARG A 650 30.19 -7.60 6.33
CA ARG A 650 30.91 -7.34 5.08
C ARG A 650 31.28 -8.66 4.44
N ASP A 651 30.83 -8.87 3.22
CA ASP A 651 31.19 -10.03 2.43
C ASP A 651 32.42 -9.67 1.60
N GLU A 652 33.61 -9.99 2.11
CA GLU A 652 34.88 -9.73 1.43
C GLU A 652 34.93 -10.39 0.03
N ALA A 653 34.24 -11.52 -0.16
CA ALA A 653 34.17 -12.18 -1.46
C ALA A 653 33.29 -11.40 -2.44
N PHE A 654 32.21 -10.78 -1.95
CA PHE A 654 31.40 -9.86 -2.74
C PHE A 654 32.18 -8.59 -3.09
N GLU A 655 32.87 -7.97 -2.12
CA GLU A 655 33.70 -6.79 -2.38
C GLU A 655 34.78 -7.07 -3.45
N ALA A 656 35.47 -8.21 -3.35
CA ALA A 656 36.45 -8.63 -4.36
C ALA A 656 35.82 -8.93 -5.73
N LEU A 657 34.60 -9.48 -5.77
CA LEU A 657 33.85 -9.71 -7.01
C LEU A 657 33.44 -8.38 -7.67
N VAL A 658 32.99 -7.42 -6.86
CA VAL A 658 32.64 -6.07 -7.30
C VAL A 658 33.87 -5.38 -7.88
N GLU A 659 35.01 -5.37 -7.16
CA GLU A 659 36.27 -4.80 -7.65
C GLU A 659 36.71 -5.42 -8.99
N LYS A 660 36.62 -6.76 -9.11
CA LYS A 660 36.95 -7.46 -10.34
C LYS A 660 36.03 -7.05 -11.49
N ARG A 661 34.72 -7.02 -11.27
CA ARG A 661 33.72 -6.64 -12.29
C ARG A 661 33.86 -5.18 -12.69
N MET A 662 34.16 -4.30 -11.74
CA MET A 662 34.50 -2.91 -11.97
C MET A 662 35.72 -2.78 -12.90
N ALA A 663 36.79 -3.56 -12.66
CA ALA A 663 37.97 -3.57 -13.52
C ALA A 663 37.66 -4.09 -14.95
N GLU A 664 36.83 -5.14 -15.07
CA GLU A 664 36.39 -5.69 -16.37
C GLU A 664 35.57 -4.67 -17.17
N ILE A 665 34.64 -3.96 -16.53
CA ILE A 665 33.83 -2.91 -17.17
C ILE A 665 34.71 -1.74 -17.61
N MET A 666 35.62 -1.27 -16.75
CA MET A 666 36.55 -0.19 -17.08
C MET A 666 37.51 -0.54 -18.22
N ALA A 667 37.93 -1.79 -18.34
CA ALA A 667 38.75 -2.25 -19.47
C ALA A 667 38.03 -2.10 -20.83
N ARG A 668 36.69 -2.07 -20.81
CA ARG A 668 35.83 -1.96 -21.99
C ARG A 668 35.26 -0.54 -22.19
N VAL A 669 35.82 0.46 -21.51
CA VAL A 669 35.34 1.86 -21.58
C VAL A 669 35.33 2.43 -23.01
N GLU A 670 36.21 1.94 -23.89
CA GLU A 670 36.30 2.35 -25.30
C GLU A 670 35.48 1.48 -26.26
N GLU A 671 34.83 0.42 -25.77
CA GLU A 671 33.97 -0.47 -26.56
C GLU A 671 32.52 0.05 -26.60
N GLY A 672 31.88 -0.06 -27.75
CA GLY A 672 30.48 0.34 -27.96
C GLY A 672 30.28 1.11 -29.26
N GLY A 673 29.12 1.75 -29.40
CA GLY A 673 28.79 2.59 -30.56
C GLY A 673 27.78 3.68 -30.21
N VAL A 674 26.87 3.96 -31.15
CA VAL A 674 25.86 5.03 -31.07
C VAL A 674 25.04 5.00 -29.77
N ARG A 675 24.65 3.80 -29.31
CA ARG A 675 23.77 3.65 -28.14
C ARG A 675 24.49 3.94 -26.82
N GLU A 676 25.67 3.37 -26.66
CA GLU A 676 26.53 3.56 -25.49
C GLU A 676 26.91 5.04 -25.37
N ALA A 677 27.25 5.68 -26.49
CA ALA A 677 27.52 7.11 -26.55
C ALA A 677 26.29 7.94 -26.18
N LEU A 678 25.10 7.64 -26.73
CA LEU A 678 23.85 8.32 -26.37
C LEU A 678 23.58 8.27 -24.87
N PHE A 679 23.72 7.09 -24.24
CA PHE A 679 23.50 6.96 -22.80
C PHE A 679 24.50 7.78 -21.99
N ARG A 680 25.80 7.77 -22.34
CA ARG A 680 26.80 8.61 -21.68
C ARG A 680 26.47 10.10 -21.79
N VAL A 681 26.05 10.56 -22.98
CA VAL A 681 25.65 11.96 -23.21
C VAL A 681 24.42 12.32 -22.36
N LEU A 682 23.39 11.47 -22.35
CA LEU A 682 22.18 11.69 -21.55
C LEU A 682 22.48 11.72 -20.04
N ILE A 683 23.29 10.78 -19.55
CA ILE A 683 23.70 10.71 -18.14
C ILE A 683 24.52 11.95 -17.77
N HIS A 684 25.48 12.34 -18.60
CA HIS A 684 26.31 13.52 -18.38
C HIS A 684 25.47 14.79 -18.36
N ALA A 685 24.62 15.00 -19.38
CA ALA A 685 23.80 16.20 -19.51
C ALA A 685 22.83 16.41 -18.34
N ARG A 686 22.33 15.31 -17.74
CA ARG A 686 21.43 15.33 -16.58
C ARG A 686 22.14 15.44 -15.23
N ARG A 687 23.46 15.44 -15.21
CA ARG A 687 24.22 15.45 -13.96
C ARG A 687 23.97 16.73 -13.16
N GLY A 688 23.50 16.55 -11.92
CA GLY A 688 23.18 17.64 -11.00
C GLY A 688 21.69 18.04 -11.01
N GLU A 689 20.89 17.52 -11.93
CA GLU A 689 19.43 17.57 -11.82
C GLU A 689 18.97 16.45 -10.89
N GLY A 690 18.18 16.82 -9.88
CA GLY A 690 17.68 15.89 -8.88
C GLY A 690 16.83 14.81 -9.54
N ALA A 691 15.64 15.14 -10.05
CA ALA A 691 14.65 14.13 -10.41
C ALA A 691 14.75 13.59 -11.85
N LEU A 692 14.55 12.28 -12.03
CA LEU A 692 14.28 11.66 -13.32
C LEU A 692 12.78 11.77 -13.65
N ASP A 693 12.46 12.35 -14.79
CA ASP A 693 11.09 12.63 -15.25
C ASP A 693 10.64 11.59 -16.29
N GLU A 694 9.43 11.04 -16.13
CA GLU A 694 8.88 9.98 -17.00
C GLU A 694 8.79 10.37 -18.48
N ARG A 695 8.60 11.66 -18.81
CA ARG A 695 8.37 12.12 -20.19
C ARG A 695 9.58 11.87 -21.09
N ALA A 696 10.78 12.00 -20.54
CA ALA A 696 12.00 11.70 -21.26
C ALA A 696 12.12 10.22 -21.62
N PHE A 697 11.60 9.35 -20.76
CA PHE A 697 11.56 7.92 -21.04
C PHE A 697 10.52 7.58 -22.09
N GLN A 698 9.33 8.17 -22.01
CA GLN A 698 8.30 8.02 -23.05
C GLN A 698 8.80 8.51 -24.41
N MET A 699 9.62 9.56 -24.43
CA MET A 699 10.29 10.02 -25.65
C MET A 699 11.31 9.01 -26.18
N LEU A 700 12.14 8.39 -25.32
CA LEU A 700 13.04 7.29 -25.73
C LEU A 700 12.28 6.10 -26.31
N ARG A 701 11.13 5.75 -25.72
CA ARG A 701 10.25 4.68 -26.22
C ARG A 701 9.67 5.05 -27.58
N LYS A 702 9.16 6.28 -27.74
CA LYS A 702 8.62 6.79 -29.00
C LYS A 702 9.67 6.77 -30.12
N ILE A 703 10.89 7.22 -29.82
CA ILE A 703 12.04 7.18 -30.74
C ILE A 703 12.34 5.76 -31.22
N ARG A 704 12.33 4.78 -30.30
CA ARG A 704 12.53 3.36 -30.64
C ARG A 704 11.43 2.86 -31.57
N ASP A 705 10.18 3.19 -31.27
CA ASP A 705 9.02 2.73 -32.04
C ASP A 705 8.97 3.41 -33.44
N GLU A 706 9.55 4.61 -33.60
CA GLU A 706 9.73 5.32 -34.89
C GLU A 706 10.77 4.66 -35.83
N HIS A 707 11.66 3.77 -35.33
CA HIS A 707 12.76 3.16 -36.10
C HIS A 707 12.76 1.61 -36.06
N PRO A 708 11.75 0.93 -36.64
CA PRO A 708 11.59 -0.53 -36.57
C PRO A 708 12.60 -1.37 -37.41
N GLY A 709 13.60 -0.74 -38.05
CA GLY A 709 14.51 -1.40 -39.00
C GLY A 709 15.90 -1.76 -38.47
N THR A 710 16.27 -1.36 -37.26
CA THR A 710 17.56 -1.72 -36.62
C THR A 710 17.36 -2.98 -35.78
N GLN A 711 18.29 -3.95 -35.88
CA GLN A 711 18.19 -5.26 -35.19
C GLN A 711 17.72 -5.11 -33.73
N HIS A 712 16.49 -5.58 -33.47
CA HIS A 712 15.84 -5.48 -32.18
C HIS A 712 16.60 -6.30 -31.12
N LEU A 713 17.47 -5.65 -30.34
CA LEU A 713 17.87 -6.18 -29.05
C LEU A 713 16.65 -6.18 -28.13
N SER A 714 16.53 -7.21 -27.27
CA SER A 714 15.50 -7.24 -26.24
C SER A 714 15.63 -6.04 -25.29
N VAL A 715 14.52 -5.65 -24.66
CA VAL A 715 14.52 -4.59 -23.63
C VAL A 715 15.54 -4.90 -22.52
N ASP A 716 15.73 -6.18 -22.19
CA ASP A 716 16.73 -6.64 -21.21
C ASP A 716 18.18 -6.40 -21.68
N ALA A 717 18.47 -6.58 -22.97
CA ALA A 717 19.79 -6.29 -23.53
C ALA A 717 20.07 -4.78 -23.55
N VAL A 718 19.07 -3.95 -23.87
CA VAL A 718 19.19 -2.49 -23.76
C VAL A 718 19.40 -2.07 -22.30
N ARG A 719 18.70 -2.69 -21.35
CA ARG A 719 18.87 -2.46 -19.91
C ARG A 719 20.28 -2.80 -19.45
N ALA A 720 20.81 -3.96 -19.86
CA ALA A 720 22.17 -4.38 -19.50
C ALA A 720 23.20 -3.36 -19.97
N VAL A 721 23.09 -2.89 -21.22
CA VAL A 721 23.96 -1.83 -21.76
C VAL A 721 23.79 -0.52 -20.98
N PHE A 722 22.56 -0.08 -20.74
CA PHE A 722 22.29 1.15 -19.98
C PHE A 722 22.91 1.10 -18.58
N ARG A 723 22.72 -0.01 -17.85
CA ARG A 723 23.30 -0.22 -16.51
C ARG A 723 24.83 -0.19 -16.56
N GLU A 724 25.45 -0.85 -17.54
CA GLU A 724 26.91 -0.83 -17.72
C GLU A 724 27.42 0.61 -17.96
N GLN A 725 26.73 1.40 -18.80
CA GLN A 725 27.10 2.80 -19.03
C GLN A 725 26.89 3.69 -17.79
N VAL A 726 25.85 3.44 -17.00
CA VAL A 726 25.65 4.13 -15.70
C VAL A 726 26.81 3.84 -14.76
N PHE A 727 27.22 2.57 -14.63
CA PHE A 727 28.35 2.20 -13.77
C PHE A 727 29.66 2.85 -14.23
N LEU A 728 29.96 2.82 -15.53
CA LEU A 728 31.13 3.52 -16.09
C LEU A 728 31.14 5.00 -15.73
N MET A 729 30.00 5.67 -15.90
CA MET A 729 29.86 7.10 -15.61
C MET A 729 29.96 7.42 -14.11
N LEU A 730 29.49 6.53 -13.23
CA LEU A 730 29.62 6.68 -11.78
C LEU A 730 31.07 6.48 -11.30
N MET A 731 31.80 5.55 -11.92
CA MET A 731 33.18 5.21 -11.54
C MET A 731 34.20 6.23 -12.04
N ASP A 732 34.23 6.48 -13.35
CA ASP A 732 35.17 7.41 -13.98
C ASP A 732 34.53 8.07 -15.20
N GLU A 733 33.73 9.10 -14.92
CA GLU A 733 33.10 9.91 -15.95
C GLU A 733 34.10 10.53 -16.92
N ALA A 734 35.29 10.94 -16.45
CA ALA A 734 36.27 11.58 -17.30
C ALA A 734 36.77 10.59 -18.37
N ALA A 735 37.12 9.38 -17.96
CA ALA A 735 37.48 8.31 -18.89
C ALA A 735 36.33 7.96 -19.84
N ALA A 736 35.11 7.77 -19.31
CA ALA A 736 33.94 7.41 -20.11
C ALA A 736 33.59 8.48 -21.17
N MET A 737 33.66 9.77 -20.82
CA MET A 737 33.39 10.87 -21.74
C MET A 737 34.53 11.07 -22.75
N SER A 738 35.79 10.86 -22.34
CA SER A 738 36.94 10.95 -23.26
C SER A 738 36.96 9.88 -24.35
N ALA A 739 36.26 8.76 -24.12
CA ALA A 739 36.12 7.67 -25.08
C ALA A 739 35.04 7.92 -26.14
N LEU A 740 34.16 8.92 -25.99
CA LEU A 740 33.08 9.22 -26.94
C LEU A 740 33.52 9.34 -28.40
N PRO A 741 34.65 10.01 -28.74
CA PRO A 741 35.10 10.10 -30.14
C PRO A 741 35.51 8.75 -30.75
N LYS A 742 35.91 7.77 -29.92
CA LYS A 742 36.21 6.40 -30.36
C LYS A 742 34.94 5.58 -30.59
N LEU A 743 33.90 5.81 -29.79
CA LEU A 743 32.58 5.18 -29.96
C LEU A 743 31.83 5.70 -31.20
N LEU A 744 32.07 6.95 -31.59
CA LEU A 744 31.41 7.62 -32.72
C LEU A 744 32.42 7.97 -33.81
N SER A 745 32.69 6.97 -34.65
CA SER A 745 33.70 7.07 -35.71
C SER A 745 33.28 7.99 -36.86
N GLY A 746 31.97 8.12 -37.14
CA GLY A 746 31.44 8.94 -38.23
C GLY A 746 30.81 10.28 -37.81
N GLU A 747 30.96 11.31 -38.64
CA GLU A 747 30.31 12.63 -38.43
C GLU A 747 28.77 12.52 -38.39
N LYS A 748 28.20 11.62 -39.18
CA LYS A 748 26.76 11.33 -39.19
C LYS A 748 26.29 10.80 -37.83
N GLU A 749 27.04 9.85 -37.25
CA GLU A 749 26.73 9.24 -35.95
C GLU A 749 26.80 10.28 -34.82
N ARG A 750 27.79 11.18 -34.87
CA ARG A 750 27.94 12.28 -33.90
C ARG A 750 26.74 13.23 -33.93
N LYS A 751 26.32 13.67 -35.12
CA LYS A 751 25.13 14.53 -35.28
C LYS A 751 23.85 13.84 -34.84
N GLU A 752 23.71 12.56 -35.17
CA GLU A 752 22.55 11.75 -34.77
C GLU A 752 22.44 11.62 -33.25
N VAL A 753 23.53 11.27 -32.55
CA VAL A 753 23.54 11.16 -31.08
C VAL A 753 23.18 12.48 -30.41
N MET A 754 23.75 13.60 -30.87
CA MET A 754 23.48 14.92 -30.29
C MET A 754 22.02 15.33 -30.49
N ALA A 755 21.48 15.18 -31.72
CA ALA A 755 20.09 15.49 -32.02
C ALA A 755 19.12 14.62 -31.20
N LEU A 756 19.47 13.35 -30.98
CA LEU A 756 18.67 12.43 -30.20
C LEU A 756 18.71 12.77 -28.69
N ALA A 757 19.88 13.12 -28.18
CA ALA A 757 20.05 13.56 -26.79
C ALA A 757 19.24 14.83 -26.50
N GLU A 758 19.29 15.84 -27.39
CA GLU A 758 18.49 17.06 -27.28
C GLU A 758 17.00 16.76 -27.28
N ARG A 759 16.50 15.97 -28.24
CA ARG A 759 15.08 15.55 -28.30
C ARG A 759 14.59 14.91 -27.01
N VAL A 760 15.42 14.05 -26.39
CA VAL A 760 15.06 13.35 -25.14
C VAL A 760 15.09 14.28 -23.94
N LEU A 761 16.07 15.19 -23.88
CA LEU A 761 16.21 16.14 -22.78
C LEU A 761 15.09 17.20 -22.82
N GLU A 762 14.68 17.64 -24.01
CA GLU A 762 13.61 18.63 -24.19
C GLU A 762 12.19 18.09 -23.96
N ALA A 763 12.03 16.76 -23.87
CA ALA A 763 10.74 16.11 -23.64
C ALA A 763 10.09 16.52 -22.30
N SER A 764 10.90 16.87 -21.31
CA SER A 764 10.44 17.31 -19.98
C SER A 764 10.33 18.84 -19.86
N GLY A 765 10.61 19.58 -20.94
CA GLY A 765 10.62 21.05 -20.99
C GLY A 765 11.92 21.62 -21.56
N PRO A 766 12.06 22.96 -21.66
CA PRO A 766 13.25 23.59 -22.21
C PRO A 766 14.53 23.22 -21.44
N LEU A 767 15.64 23.04 -22.17
CA LEU A 767 16.93 22.71 -21.56
C LEU A 767 17.36 23.75 -20.52
N THR A 768 17.79 23.28 -19.34
CA THR A 768 18.36 24.13 -18.31
C THR A 768 19.70 24.72 -18.77
N PRO A 769 20.15 25.86 -18.20
CA PRO A 769 21.46 26.43 -18.54
C PRO A 769 22.61 25.44 -18.37
N ASP A 770 22.52 24.58 -17.36
CA ASP A 770 23.51 23.55 -17.05
C ASP A 770 23.49 22.41 -18.09
N GLN A 771 22.30 21.88 -18.43
CA GLN A 771 22.16 20.88 -19.50
C GLN A 771 22.75 21.39 -20.82
N ARG A 772 22.44 22.63 -21.19
CA ARG A 772 22.98 23.25 -22.41
C ARG A 772 24.49 23.43 -22.33
N ALA A 773 25.03 23.78 -21.17
CA ALA A 773 26.48 23.88 -20.98
C ALA A 773 27.17 22.53 -21.13
N ARG A 774 26.60 21.46 -20.57
CA ARG A 774 27.13 20.09 -20.67
C ARG A 774 27.02 19.54 -22.09
N LEU A 775 25.90 19.75 -22.79
CA LEU A 775 25.79 19.36 -24.20
C LEU A 775 26.84 20.06 -25.07
N ARG A 776 27.15 21.35 -24.82
CA ARG A 776 28.27 22.03 -25.50
C ARG A 776 29.63 21.41 -25.18
N GLN A 777 29.84 20.89 -23.96
CA GLN A 777 31.08 20.18 -23.63
C GLN A 777 31.20 18.88 -24.42
N VAL A 778 30.10 18.12 -24.55
CA VAL A 778 30.04 16.92 -25.40
C VAL A 778 30.34 17.27 -26.85
N ASP A 779 29.69 18.29 -27.39
CA ASP A 779 29.89 18.74 -28.76
C ASP A 779 31.35 19.11 -29.04
N ALA A 780 31.98 19.84 -28.12
CA ALA A 780 33.40 20.20 -28.20
C ALA A 780 34.35 18.97 -28.14
N LEU A 781 33.98 17.91 -27.40
CA LEU A 781 34.74 16.66 -27.34
C LEU A 781 34.65 15.89 -28.66
N LEU A 782 33.48 15.89 -29.30
CA LEU A 782 33.22 15.16 -30.55
C LEU A 782 33.84 15.82 -31.78
N HIS A 783 34.12 17.13 -31.74
CA HIS A 783 34.68 17.88 -32.88
C HIS A 783 36.19 18.15 -32.78
N ASN A 784 36.84 17.84 -31.65
CA ASN A 784 38.29 18.05 -31.49
C ASN A 784 39.14 16.81 -31.83
N LYS A 785 39.56 16.70 -33.09
CA LYS A 785 40.91 16.21 -33.44
C LYS A 785 41.42 16.57 -34.85
N GLU A 786 40.57 17.00 -35.79
CA GLU A 786 41.00 17.22 -37.19
C GLU A 786 40.80 18.66 -37.72
N GLU A 787 39.82 19.43 -37.24
CA GLU A 787 39.57 20.78 -37.79
C GLU A 787 40.62 21.84 -37.39
N ARG A 788 41.44 21.57 -36.37
CA ARG A 788 42.50 22.52 -35.95
C ARG A 788 43.68 22.59 -36.92
N ILE A 789 43.86 21.59 -37.79
CA ILE A 789 44.98 21.55 -38.75
C ILE A 789 44.58 22.12 -40.12
N GLU A 790 43.28 22.17 -40.43
CA GLU A 790 42.79 22.67 -41.72
C GLU A 790 42.49 24.19 -41.70
N ALA A 791 42.08 24.72 -40.54
CA ALA A 791 41.83 26.17 -40.37
C ALA A 791 43.10 27.05 -40.35
N GLU A 792 44.30 26.47 -40.18
CA GLU A 792 45.59 27.19 -40.26
C GLU A 792 46.22 27.18 -41.66
N ARG A 793 45.55 26.58 -42.67
CA ARG A 793 46.08 26.45 -44.05
C ARG A 793 45.50 27.43 -45.07
N GLU A 794 44.60 28.34 -44.70
CA GLU A 794 44.22 29.45 -45.59
C GLU A 794 45.17 30.65 -45.45
N PRO A 795 45.78 31.14 -46.54
CA PRO A 795 46.69 32.28 -46.48
C PRO A 795 45.90 33.59 -46.29
N PRO A 796 46.45 34.58 -45.56
CA PRO A 796 45.74 35.83 -45.32
C PRO A 796 45.60 36.64 -46.62
N LEU A 797 44.35 36.97 -46.95
CA LEU A 797 44.00 37.92 -48.00
C LEU A 797 44.53 39.32 -47.64
N ARG A 798 45.39 39.85 -48.53
CA ARG A 798 45.89 41.22 -48.52
C ARG A 798 44.72 42.22 -48.54
N VAL A 799 44.71 43.17 -47.61
CA VAL A 799 43.97 44.42 -47.75
C VAL A 799 44.92 45.61 -47.64
N LEU A 800 44.75 46.51 -48.61
CA LEU A 800 45.52 47.71 -48.92
C LEU A 800 45.44 48.79 -47.83
N ALA A 801 46.48 49.62 -47.79
CA ALA A 801 46.66 50.75 -46.89
C ALA A 801 45.89 52.03 -47.30
N GLY A 802 45.56 52.84 -46.29
CA GLY A 802 45.22 54.28 -46.38
C GLY A 802 43.74 54.58 -46.06
N ALA A 803 43.35 55.56 -45.22
CA ALA A 803 44.07 56.59 -44.46
C ALA A 803 43.09 57.22 -43.43
N GLY A 804 43.61 57.76 -42.31
CA GLY A 804 43.03 58.93 -41.63
C GLY A 804 42.45 58.79 -40.21
N GLY A 805 43.25 59.16 -39.20
CA GLY A 805 42.89 60.27 -38.27
C GLY A 805 42.34 59.97 -36.86
N SER A 806 43.23 60.11 -35.86
CA SER A 806 43.07 60.69 -34.49
C SER A 806 41.88 60.24 -33.60
N SER A 807 42.02 59.86 -32.32
CA SER A 807 42.58 60.67 -31.22
C SER A 807 42.44 59.94 -29.87
N LEU A 808 43.56 59.80 -29.14
CA LEU A 808 43.78 60.05 -27.70
C LEU A 808 42.84 59.34 -26.68
N VAL A 809 43.29 58.37 -25.88
CA VAL A 809 44.27 58.52 -24.79
C VAL A 809 44.08 59.83 -24.01
N LYS A 810 42.94 59.94 -23.30
CA LYS A 810 42.74 60.93 -22.24
C LYS A 810 41.67 60.54 -21.20
N ALA A 811 41.61 59.26 -20.83
CA ALA A 811 40.71 58.79 -19.77
C ALA A 811 41.29 57.60 -18.98
N ALA A 812 42.61 57.54 -18.82
CA ALA A 812 43.30 56.50 -18.07
C ALA A 812 44.30 57.11 -17.09
N THR A 813 43.83 57.95 -16.16
CA THR A 813 44.65 58.34 -14.99
C THR A 813 43.92 58.81 -13.75
N ASP A 814 42.61 58.62 -13.61
CA ASP A 814 41.91 58.84 -12.34
C ASP A 814 40.85 57.74 -12.15
N ILE A 815 40.62 57.31 -10.91
CA ILE A 815 39.88 56.10 -10.48
C ILE A 815 40.78 54.86 -10.29
N ARG A 816 41.96 55.07 -9.69
CA ARG A 816 42.56 54.10 -8.75
C ARG A 816 42.69 54.78 -7.38
N ARG A 817 41.57 55.12 -6.75
CA ARG A 817 41.55 55.63 -5.37
C ARG A 817 40.17 55.71 -4.72
N THR A 818 39.37 54.65 -4.76
CA THR A 818 38.18 54.50 -3.90
C THR A 818 37.83 53.02 -3.74
N ASP A 819 38.72 52.25 -3.11
CA ASP A 819 38.46 50.85 -2.71
C ASP A 819 38.89 50.56 -1.26
N ALA A 820 39.02 51.60 -0.45
CA ALA A 820 39.38 51.46 0.96
C ALA A 820 38.64 52.49 1.81
N GLN A 821 37.32 52.31 1.98
CA GLN A 821 36.50 52.80 3.10
C GLN A 821 35.02 52.54 2.81
N HIS A 822 34.54 51.32 3.10
CA HIS A 822 33.17 51.06 3.59
C HIS A 822 32.97 49.56 3.85
N ARG A 823 33.47 49.09 5.00
CA ARG A 823 33.03 47.83 5.62
C ARG A 823 33.32 47.82 7.12
N VAL A 824 32.68 48.73 7.86
CA VAL A 824 32.49 48.60 9.32
C VAL A 824 31.16 49.28 9.72
N THR A 825 30.41 48.60 10.58
CA THR A 825 29.21 49.02 11.36
C THR A 825 27.83 48.87 10.72
N GLY A 826 26.94 48.15 11.45
CA GLY A 826 25.52 48.01 11.10
C GLY A 826 24.77 46.89 11.85
N THR A 827 24.93 46.80 13.17
CA THR A 827 24.09 45.99 14.08
C THR A 827 22.67 46.54 14.19
N ALA A 828 21.64 45.69 14.11
CA ALA A 828 20.25 46.05 14.39
C ALA A 828 19.64 45.17 15.50
N LYS A 829 19.29 45.82 16.62
CA LYS A 829 18.14 45.56 17.52
C LYS A 829 17.12 46.67 17.19
N ALA A 830 15.80 46.60 17.33
CA ALA A 830 14.81 45.62 17.78
C ALA A 830 13.42 46.25 17.49
N LYS A 831 12.38 45.44 17.25
CA LYS A 831 11.03 45.59 17.83
C LYS A 831 10.12 44.46 17.35
#